data_AF-A0A8H3B0W9-F1
#
_entry.id   AF-A0A8H3B0W9-F1
#
_cell.length_a   1.000
_cell.length_b   1.000
_cell.length_c   1.000
_cell.angle_alpha   90.00
_cell.angle_beta   90.00
_cell.angle_gamma   90.00
#
_symmetry.space_group_name_H-M   'P 1'
#
loop_
_entity.id
_entity.type
_entity.pdbx_description
1 polymer ?
#
loop_
_entity_poly.entity_id
_entity_poly.type
_entity_poly.pdbx_seq_one_letter_code
_entity_poly.pdbx_strand_id
1 'polypeptide(L)'
;MGLLDDHPSLKKEYAPGSTPDTQAHDWSNISCGPTGLAPLNDSITDSYGRVCLLRGVNVSGASKVPTNHNPATFPHDHRRWGLTFIRFNVTWEAIEHEGPGKYDTEYLDYLQKLLSLLPEFGIVAFVSLHQDVWSRYSGGSGAPAWTLELAGFDLGTIGGECGAAYLGGVRGNGVEVDRGRWPTGYQKLAASTMATLFWAGNTFAPKLRVNDRTSGELVNIQDFLQDHFLDAFDQLLMNEPHRGYVSIPSLHSFDYNTDLHLHDTPNALQSFALGAGHAVRIPHYVRSWPWPTRIGKHVLRNEQGGRAWRADGPTQGKCVWEMHGVWGWDIKKREPVPLREHYFERHPDTSAKIEWHEDFFYPFVRRWASRVHELTGNSKMLFLEAIPNEFCPKSWTLENQPHKMVFAPHWYDLNALFSKEFGSMSVNVQGLSRGMFILRALYWGHSGARENYTLQIRNIAENARKSLSRSRPIIIGECGIPMDVKLWNYNPLNDDTHGDSWNGENFSWFSQSRADSHLSSAAALAQSNKALDTGARLLPVLVRPYPAKVAGYPVKFTYEPCDGSFEFVYRVLDPGTAMRARETEIFLPAEIASDRRLVIESDGSDLECLYDPLRQTLFRLSSTSIPTSIQNWEAAGALLADAVTNYLKFSTFLEESHLEPVDNPGDLVSRIDTSLQTLHKTLDQQLYRSRGALAKTRNRLASPIYRLPEEVLSEIFLLSVNGPIESSRPFLPDAGEQVRKIYHQLYNLLGVCTVWRKVGLNHPKFWSIVPMVDSTYACWHSLSVGLSLQRSGVQNLHVVVDATHHSAYFRVEDFHPLTESLSRIQSLNIRSKHPEDIPYIFPVLFRQGVPQHLSELALCFTGEDNQVYRVPPENDFFARKLAPLLPHFPKLMGSLHAFRISNVPFEWKHITFSARLVELRIESIALPGNLEITAFMTALSSACELRDLKLIRIEAFADEGSTLPQSQLSLPRLQIVYLEELYFNFLKLLFRSIAPGSYHLTLNLSERIRQNLLADSNTGDVRDETIHRLLAQNAIKRLILADDVAHWAIGKGLNDLLRSLPALTSLEMYFYKLDSKLFKALAPLSDRQDIPFPKLEVLEFRGSTIQGSITGLPRLTTKHPIQRLVLGQSTSPLGSDGQVVPIDKKDKNVRWLKNNVAEFQFILHDENASGCSDMLWQL
;
A
#
# COMPACT_ATOMS: atom_id res chain seq x y z
N MET A 1 32.67 -17.74 -25.89
CA MET A 1 31.28 -18.16 -25.61
C MET A 1 30.66 -18.60 -26.93
N GLY A 2 29.86 -19.66 -26.94
CA GLY A 2 29.04 -19.98 -28.11
C GLY A 2 27.90 -18.98 -28.27
N LEU A 3 27.35 -18.89 -29.48
CA LEU A 3 26.10 -18.16 -29.72
C LEU A 3 24.97 -18.84 -28.93
N LEU A 4 24.11 -18.05 -28.27
CA LEU A 4 22.94 -18.53 -27.55
C LEU A 4 21.70 -18.24 -28.40
N ASP A 5 21.03 -19.29 -28.87
CA ASP A 5 19.96 -19.18 -29.87
C ASP A 5 18.76 -18.34 -29.42
N ASP A 6 18.13 -17.67 -30.38
CA ASP A 6 16.93 -16.85 -30.21
C ASP A 6 15.65 -17.70 -30.18
N HIS A 7 14.68 -17.35 -29.33
CA HIS A 7 13.39 -18.05 -29.29
C HIS A 7 12.58 -17.78 -30.58
N PRO A 8 11.92 -18.80 -31.19
CA PRO A 8 11.17 -18.65 -32.45
C PRO A 8 10.20 -17.46 -32.50
N SER A 9 9.65 -17.08 -31.34
CA SER A 9 8.81 -15.89 -31.13
C SER A 9 9.36 -14.55 -31.65
N LEU A 10 10.67 -14.43 -31.89
CA LEU A 10 11.30 -13.23 -32.44
C LEU A 10 11.12 -13.08 -33.95
N LYS A 11 10.71 -14.14 -34.66
CA LYS A 11 10.41 -14.08 -36.10
C LYS A 11 9.13 -13.27 -36.34
N LYS A 12 9.13 -12.44 -37.38
CA LYS A 12 8.01 -11.56 -37.76
C LYS A 12 6.72 -12.34 -38.10
N GLU A 13 6.86 -13.57 -38.57
CA GLU A 13 5.78 -14.45 -39.01
C GLU A 13 5.31 -15.43 -37.91
N TYR A 14 5.79 -15.28 -36.68
CA TYR A 14 5.45 -16.16 -35.56
C TYR A 14 4.06 -15.83 -34.97
N ALA A 15 3.13 -16.79 -35.03
CA ALA A 15 1.88 -16.73 -34.28
C ALA A 15 2.04 -17.37 -32.88
N PRO A 16 1.31 -16.90 -31.84
CA PRO A 16 1.36 -17.51 -30.51
C PRO A 16 1.16 -19.04 -30.53
N GLY A 17 1.97 -19.79 -29.80
CA GLY A 17 1.90 -21.26 -29.73
C GLY A 17 2.48 -22.01 -30.94
N SER A 18 3.09 -21.33 -31.93
CA SER A 18 3.67 -21.99 -33.11
C SER A 18 4.93 -22.83 -32.82
N THR A 19 5.50 -22.74 -31.61
CA THR A 19 6.60 -23.63 -31.20
C THR A 19 6.06 -25.05 -30.99
N PRO A 20 6.59 -26.08 -31.68
CA PRO A 20 6.11 -27.46 -31.54
C PRO A 20 6.28 -28.01 -30.13
N ASP A 21 5.32 -28.83 -29.69
CA ASP A 21 5.35 -29.76 -28.55
C ASP A 21 5.68 -29.21 -27.13
N THR A 22 6.00 -27.93 -26.98
CA THR A 22 6.23 -27.29 -25.68
C THR A 22 4.95 -27.03 -24.89
N GLN A 23 5.01 -27.14 -23.57
CA GLN A 23 3.95 -26.79 -22.61
C GLN A 23 4.44 -25.67 -21.67
N ALA A 24 3.54 -24.86 -21.12
CA ALA A 24 3.88 -23.75 -20.22
C ALA A 24 4.86 -24.13 -19.11
N HIS A 25 4.65 -25.31 -18.54
CA HIS A 25 5.34 -25.89 -17.40
C HIS A 25 6.23 -27.09 -17.80
N ASP A 26 6.56 -27.22 -19.08
CA ASP A 26 7.71 -28.04 -19.53
C ASP A 26 9.00 -27.27 -19.24
N TRP A 27 9.89 -27.88 -18.46
CA TRP A 27 11.20 -27.35 -18.06
C TRP A 27 12.39 -28.03 -18.74
N SER A 28 12.13 -28.87 -19.75
CA SER A 28 13.16 -29.53 -20.55
C SER A 28 13.98 -28.52 -21.35
N ASN A 29 15.19 -28.90 -21.79
CA ASN A 29 16.00 -28.08 -22.69
C ASN A 29 15.36 -27.86 -24.07
N ILE A 30 14.28 -28.57 -24.42
CA ILE A 30 13.50 -28.33 -25.64
C ILE A 30 12.64 -27.06 -25.48
N SER A 31 12.00 -26.87 -24.32
CA SER A 31 11.18 -25.68 -24.04
C SER A 31 11.97 -24.53 -23.43
N CYS A 32 12.98 -24.81 -22.61
CA CYS A 32 13.84 -23.81 -21.96
C CYS A 32 15.12 -23.47 -22.73
N GLY A 33 15.46 -24.20 -23.80
CA GLY A 33 16.65 -23.95 -24.63
C GLY A 33 17.95 -24.59 -24.10
N PRO A 34 19.09 -24.35 -24.79
CA PRO A 34 20.29 -25.20 -24.72
C PRO A 34 21.04 -25.18 -23.38
N THR A 35 20.86 -24.16 -22.54
CA THR A 35 21.45 -24.07 -21.19
C THR A 35 20.47 -24.49 -20.09
N GLY A 36 19.20 -24.77 -20.42
CA GLY A 36 18.14 -24.99 -19.45
C GLY A 36 17.92 -23.80 -18.50
N LEU A 37 17.41 -24.10 -17.31
CA LEU A 37 17.14 -23.13 -16.24
C LEU A 37 18.42 -22.67 -15.52
N ALA A 38 18.55 -21.37 -15.29
CA ALA A 38 19.65 -20.76 -14.55
C ALA A 38 19.16 -19.61 -13.63
N PRO A 39 19.89 -19.28 -12.55
CA PRO A 39 19.56 -18.17 -11.67
C PRO A 39 20.15 -16.86 -12.24
N LEU A 40 19.32 -15.82 -12.37
CA LEU A 40 19.70 -14.50 -12.86
C LEU A 40 19.10 -13.41 -11.96
N ASN A 41 19.94 -12.79 -11.13
CA ASN A 41 19.52 -11.85 -10.07
C ASN A 41 18.48 -12.51 -9.14
N ASP A 42 17.38 -11.82 -8.79
CA ASP A 42 16.32 -12.35 -7.92
C ASP A 42 15.28 -13.26 -8.62
N SER A 43 15.60 -13.80 -9.81
CA SER A 43 14.73 -14.62 -10.65
C SER A 43 15.44 -15.87 -11.23
N ILE A 44 14.70 -16.96 -11.44
CA ILE A 44 15.16 -18.06 -12.31
C ILE A 44 14.73 -17.74 -13.75
N THR A 45 15.60 -17.98 -14.72
CA THR A 45 15.35 -17.76 -16.14
C THR A 45 15.74 -18.95 -17.00
N ASP A 46 15.12 -19.10 -18.16
CA ASP A 46 15.54 -20.07 -19.18
C ASP A 46 16.66 -19.51 -20.10
N SER A 47 17.11 -20.30 -21.09
CA SER A 47 18.13 -19.87 -22.06
C SER A 47 17.70 -18.70 -22.95
N TYR A 48 16.42 -18.33 -22.97
CA TYR A 48 15.87 -17.21 -23.70
C TYR A 48 15.65 -15.99 -22.79
N GLY A 49 16.02 -16.07 -21.51
CA GLY A 49 15.86 -14.98 -20.53
C GLY A 49 14.45 -14.82 -19.98
N ARG A 50 13.50 -15.72 -20.31
CA ARG A 50 12.14 -15.68 -19.78
C ARG A 50 12.16 -16.02 -18.29
N VAL A 51 11.47 -15.24 -17.46
CA VAL A 51 11.37 -15.50 -16.02
C VAL A 51 10.49 -16.73 -15.81
N CYS A 52 11.04 -17.74 -15.14
CA CYS A 52 10.42 -19.05 -14.96
C CYS A 52 9.89 -19.22 -13.53
N LEU A 53 8.58 -19.36 -13.38
CA LEU A 53 7.93 -19.61 -12.09
C LEU A 53 7.77 -21.11 -11.89
N LEU A 54 8.74 -21.72 -11.22
CA LEU A 54 8.70 -23.16 -10.91
C LEU A 54 7.56 -23.46 -9.91
N ARG A 55 6.76 -24.48 -10.21
CA ARG A 55 5.61 -24.91 -9.40
C ARG A 55 5.59 -26.43 -9.27
N GLY A 56 5.36 -26.92 -8.06
CA GLY A 56 5.80 -28.27 -7.71
C GLY A 56 5.30 -28.84 -6.40
N VAL A 57 5.82 -30.01 -6.07
CA VAL A 57 5.53 -30.77 -4.84
C VAL A 57 6.79 -31.43 -4.28
N ASN A 58 6.76 -31.72 -2.97
CA ASN A 58 7.67 -32.67 -2.35
C ASN A 58 7.26 -34.10 -2.71
N VAL A 59 8.27 -34.94 -2.99
CA VAL A 59 8.14 -36.39 -3.21
C VAL A 59 9.05 -37.07 -2.20
N SER A 60 8.51 -37.29 -0.99
CA SER A 60 9.34 -37.55 0.19
C SER A 60 8.92 -38.73 1.07
N GLY A 61 7.63 -39.08 1.14
CA GLY A 61 7.09 -40.01 2.16
C GLY A 61 7.85 -41.34 2.25
N ALA A 62 7.80 -42.15 1.20
CA ALA A 62 8.51 -43.43 1.14
C ALA A 62 10.05 -43.25 1.14
N SER A 63 10.56 -42.14 0.62
CA SER A 63 11.99 -41.84 0.53
C SER A 63 12.65 -41.50 1.88
N LYS A 64 11.88 -41.26 2.95
CA LYS A 64 12.42 -41.08 4.32
C LYS A 64 13.02 -42.34 4.92
N VAL A 65 12.72 -43.52 4.36
CA VAL A 65 13.24 -44.82 4.80
C VAL A 65 13.74 -45.60 3.58
N PRO A 66 14.94 -46.22 3.59
CA PRO A 66 15.43 -46.99 2.45
C PRO A 66 14.45 -48.11 2.07
N THR A 67 13.82 -47.98 0.90
CA THR A 67 12.84 -48.93 0.37
C THR A 67 12.99 -49.07 -1.14
N ASN A 68 13.19 -50.29 -1.61
CA ASN A 68 13.45 -50.54 -3.04
C ASN A 68 12.14 -50.47 -3.83
N HIS A 69 12.14 -49.72 -4.92
CA HIS A 69 10.95 -49.40 -5.72
C HIS A 69 11.18 -49.67 -7.20
N ASN A 70 10.11 -49.70 -7.98
CA ASN A 70 10.16 -49.83 -9.43
C ASN A 70 10.09 -48.42 -10.07
N PRO A 71 11.09 -47.98 -10.87
CA PRO A 71 11.01 -46.71 -11.59
C PRO A 71 9.79 -46.60 -12.52
N ALA A 72 9.34 -47.74 -13.09
CA ALA A 72 8.18 -47.80 -13.97
C ALA A 72 6.83 -47.62 -13.25
N THR A 73 6.82 -47.49 -11.92
CA THR A 73 5.63 -47.09 -11.14
C THR A 73 5.71 -45.65 -10.62
N PHE A 74 6.63 -44.82 -11.14
CA PHE A 74 6.63 -43.39 -10.84
C PHE A 74 5.48 -42.69 -11.58
N PRO A 75 4.44 -42.19 -10.89
CA PRO A 75 3.21 -41.68 -11.52
C PRO A 75 3.46 -40.43 -12.36
N HIS A 76 3.04 -40.46 -13.63
CA HIS A 76 3.39 -39.45 -14.65
C HIS A 76 2.46 -38.23 -14.65
N ASP A 77 1.48 -38.21 -13.75
CA ASP A 77 0.30 -37.35 -13.75
C ASP A 77 0.62 -35.86 -13.46
N HIS A 78 1.79 -35.59 -12.87
CA HIS A 78 2.30 -34.25 -12.52
C HIS A 78 2.16 -33.18 -13.63
N ARG A 79 2.33 -33.58 -14.90
CA ARG A 79 2.15 -32.69 -16.07
C ARG A 79 0.71 -32.19 -16.20
N ARG A 80 -0.28 -33.00 -15.86
CA ARG A 80 -1.69 -32.63 -15.96
C ARG A 80 -2.07 -31.53 -14.96
N TRP A 81 -1.43 -31.54 -13.80
CA TRP A 81 -1.77 -30.65 -12.68
C TRP A 81 -0.90 -29.38 -12.60
N GLY A 82 0.11 -29.26 -13.46
CA GLY A 82 1.07 -28.13 -13.46
C GLY A 82 2.03 -28.18 -12.27
N LEU A 83 2.52 -29.38 -11.93
CA LEU A 83 3.36 -29.68 -10.76
C LEU A 83 4.69 -30.34 -11.17
N THR A 84 5.35 -29.77 -12.18
CA THR A 84 6.54 -30.32 -12.86
C THR A 84 7.89 -29.86 -12.28
N PHE A 85 7.90 -29.03 -11.24
CA PHE A 85 9.05 -28.94 -10.35
C PHE A 85 8.88 -29.96 -9.23
N ILE A 86 9.90 -30.77 -8.93
CA ILE A 86 9.83 -31.76 -7.86
C ILE A 86 10.94 -31.52 -6.86
N ARG A 87 10.62 -31.43 -5.57
CA ARG A 87 11.60 -31.61 -4.51
C ARG A 87 11.68 -33.10 -4.20
N PHE A 88 12.80 -33.72 -4.58
CA PHE A 88 13.01 -35.16 -4.53
C PHE A 88 13.96 -35.50 -3.38
N ASN A 89 13.49 -36.27 -2.41
CA ASN A 89 14.16 -36.39 -1.13
C ASN A 89 15.02 -37.66 -1.06
N VAL A 90 16.29 -37.53 -0.66
CA VAL A 90 17.25 -38.63 -0.49
C VAL A 90 17.85 -38.56 0.91
N THR A 91 17.87 -39.65 1.65
CA THR A 91 18.49 -39.70 2.99
C THR A 91 19.94 -40.20 2.91
N TRP A 92 20.77 -39.83 3.88
CA TRP A 92 22.15 -40.32 3.99
C TRP A 92 22.19 -41.82 4.31
N GLU A 93 21.23 -42.30 5.09
CA GLU A 93 21.01 -43.73 5.34
C GLU A 93 20.71 -44.49 4.04
N ALA A 94 19.98 -43.92 3.08
CA ALA A 94 19.75 -44.60 1.80
C ALA A 94 21.01 -44.75 0.93
N ILE A 95 22.04 -43.91 1.11
CA ILE A 95 23.31 -44.05 0.39
C ILE A 95 24.34 -44.85 1.18
N GLU A 96 24.50 -44.64 2.49
CA GLU A 96 25.66 -45.12 3.27
C GLU A 96 25.25 -45.92 4.53
N HIS A 97 24.22 -46.78 4.42
CA HIS A 97 23.72 -47.55 5.57
C HIS A 97 24.71 -48.60 6.12
N GLU A 98 25.52 -49.25 5.28
CA GLU A 98 26.40 -50.35 5.71
C GLU A 98 27.57 -49.91 6.61
N GLY A 99 27.91 -48.61 6.61
CA GLY A 99 29.09 -48.08 7.30
C GLY A 99 29.83 -47.02 6.47
N PRO A 100 30.74 -46.25 7.09
CA PRO A 100 31.50 -45.22 6.40
C PRO A 100 32.33 -45.79 5.24
N GLY A 101 32.27 -45.12 4.10
CA GLY A 101 32.96 -45.45 2.85
C GLY A 101 32.25 -46.53 2.02
N LYS A 102 31.01 -46.92 2.37
CA LYS A 102 30.25 -47.99 1.71
C LYS A 102 28.94 -47.48 1.13
N TYR A 103 28.94 -47.21 -0.17
CA TYR A 103 27.78 -46.69 -0.88
C TYR A 103 26.91 -47.81 -1.47
N ASP A 104 25.59 -47.70 -1.32
CA ASP A 104 24.60 -48.53 -2.00
C ASP A 104 24.55 -48.15 -3.49
N THR A 105 25.33 -48.86 -4.29
CA THR A 105 25.39 -48.63 -5.74
C THR A 105 24.12 -49.05 -6.46
N GLU A 106 23.33 -50.00 -5.95
CA GLU A 106 22.06 -50.40 -6.56
C GLU A 106 21.00 -49.30 -6.41
N TYR A 107 20.94 -48.66 -5.23
CA TYR A 107 20.09 -47.50 -4.97
C TYR A 107 20.52 -46.27 -5.80
N LEU A 108 21.83 -46.01 -5.93
CA LEU A 108 22.34 -44.94 -6.80
C LEU A 108 21.99 -45.18 -8.29
N ASP A 109 22.12 -46.43 -8.77
CA ASP A 109 21.70 -46.84 -10.11
C ASP A 109 20.19 -46.64 -10.34
N TYR A 110 19.38 -46.96 -9.32
CA TYR A 110 17.92 -46.71 -9.32
C TYR A 110 17.61 -45.21 -9.40
N LEU A 111 18.27 -44.38 -8.58
CA LEU A 111 18.10 -42.93 -8.59
C LEU A 111 18.49 -42.32 -9.94
N GLN A 112 19.60 -42.75 -10.54
CA GLN A 112 20.03 -42.26 -11.85
C GLN A 112 18.96 -42.57 -12.91
N LYS A 113 18.49 -43.82 -12.98
CA LYS A 113 17.46 -44.25 -13.94
C LYS A 113 16.15 -43.48 -13.76
N LEU A 114 15.73 -43.24 -12.51
CA LEU A 114 14.52 -42.48 -12.22
C LEU A 114 14.65 -40.99 -12.60
N LEU A 115 15.74 -40.33 -12.20
CA LEU A 115 15.97 -38.91 -12.49
C LEU A 115 16.16 -38.65 -14.00
N SER A 116 16.69 -39.62 -14.76
CA SER A 116 16.81 -39.55 -16.21
C SER A 116 15.46 -39.55 -16.96
N LEU A 117 14.38 -40.05 -16.37
CA LEU A 117 13.03 -40.04 -16.98
C LEU A 117 12.32 -38.68 -16.84
N LEU A 118 12.71 -37.86 -15.87
CA LEU A 118 12.00 -36.60 -15.57
C LEU A 118 11.98 -35.61 -16.76
N PRO A 119 13.08 -35.40 -17.52
CA PRO A 119 13.07 -34.50 -18.68
C PRO A 119 12.14 -34.93 -19.82
N GLU A 120 11.89 -36.24 -20.00
CA GLU A 120 10.91 -36.75 -20.99
C GLU A 120 9.47 -36.31 -20.67
N PHE A 121 9.23 -35.96 -19.40
CA PHE A 121 7.97 -35.43 -18.90
C PHE A 121 8.03 -33.93 -18.61
N GLY A 122 9.08 -33.22 -19.06
CA GLY A 122 9.29 -31.80 -18.78
C GLY A 122 9.46 -31.48 -17.29
N ILE A 123 9.76 -32.49 -16.47
CA ILE A 123 9.94 -32.38 -15.03
C ILE A 123 11.41 -32.08 -14.72
N VAL A 124 11.65 -31.20 -13.74
CA VAL A 124 12.99 -30.94 -13.18
C VAL A 124 12.98 -31.10 -11.66
N ALA A 125 14.02 -31.75 -11.14
CA ALA A 125 14.16 -32.02 -9.71
C ALA A 125 15.12 -31.06 -9.01
N PHE A 126 14.69 -30.47 -7.90
CA PHE A 126 15.57 -30.12 -6.78
C PHE A 126 15.72 -31.38 -5.93
N VAL A 127 16.87 -32.04 -6.02
CA VAL A 127 17.17 -33.17 -5.13
C VAL A 127 17.65 -32.60 -3.78
N SER A 128 16.96 -32.96 -2.69
CA SER A 128 17.21 -32.48 -1.32
C SER A 128 17.68 -33.63 -0.43
N LEU A 129 18.65 -33.34 0.45
CA LEU A 129 19.16 -34.33 1.39
C LEU A 129 18.32 -34.33 2.66
N HIS A 130 17.35 -35.22 2.71
CA HIS A 130 16.36 -35.20 3.76
C HIS A 130 16.92 -35.74 5.08
N GLN A 131 16.67 -34.99 6.15
CA GLN A 131 16.80 -35.45 7.52
C GLN A 131 15.70 -34.82 8.37
N ASP A 132 15.24 -35.55 9.37
CA ASP A 132 14.41 -35.06 10.46
C ASP A 132 15.03 -35.57 11.75
N VAL A 133 15.32 -34.70 12.72
CA VAL A 133 15.80 -35.14 14.05
C VAL A 133 17.08 -36.01 13.93
N TRP A 134 17.97 -35.67 12.99
CA TRP A 134 19.20 -36.39 12.64
C TRP A 134 19.02 -37.79 12.02
N SER A 135 18.28 -38.71 12.65
CA SER A 135 18.24 -40.14 12.27
C SER A 135 17.01 -40.86 12.84
N ARG A 136 16.60 -41.98 12.24
CA ARG A 136 15.60 -42.90 12.81
C ARG A 136 16.00 -43.51 14.17
N TYR A 137 17.29 -43.47 14.53
CA TYR A 137 17.77 -43.89 15.85
C TYR A 137 17.81 -42.77 16.89
N SER A 138 17.60 -41.50 16.49
CA SER A 138 17.40 -40.37 17.40
C SER A 138 15.94 -39.88 17.49
N GLY A 139 15.12 -40.19 16.47
CA GLY A 139 13.66 -39.98 16.49
C GLY A 139 13.05 -39.39 15.22
N GLY A 140 13.71 -39.53 14.05
CA GLY A 140 13.17 -39.07 12.76
C GLY A 140 13.70 -39.86 11.55
N SER A 141 14.51 -39.24 10.70
CA SER A 141 15.11 -39.83 9.49
C SER A 141 16.41 -39.11 9.11
N GLY A 142 17.20 -39.64 8.16
CA GLY A 142 18.32 -38.92 7.56
C GLY A 142 19.65 -39.66 7.66
N ALA A 143 20.41 -39.42 8.72
CA ALA A 143 21.74 -39.99 8.95
C ALA A 143 21.71 -41.49 9.29
N PRO A 144 22.66 -42.29 8.77
CA PRO A 144 22.75 -43.71 9.06
C PRO A 144 23.10 -43.99 10.54
N ALA A 145 22.68 -45.17 10.99
CA ALA A 145 22.81 -45.62 12.38
C ALA A 145 24.24 -45.54 12.94
N TRP A 146 25.24 -45.85 12.10
CA TRP A 146 26.65 -45.87 12.49
C TRP A 146 27.16 -44.52 12.98
N THR A 147 26.55 -43.39 12.57
CA THR A 147 26.95 -42.04 13.03
C THR A 147 26.78 -41.89 14.54
N LEU A 148 25.72 -42.47 15.11
CA LEU A 148 25.44 -42.46 16.54
C LEU A 148 26.37 -43.41 17.30
N GLU A 149 26.63 -44.60 16.76
CA GLU A 149 27.59 -45.55 17.36
C GLU A 149 29.02 -45.01 17.37
N LEU A 150 29.41 -44.31 16.30
CA LEU A 150 30.71 -43.64 16.16
C LEU A 150 30.91 -42.55 17.23
N ALA A 151 29.85 -41.83 17.60
CA ALA A 151 29.87 -40.89 18.73
C ALA A 151 29.82 -41.59 20.10
N GLY A 152 29.62 -42.91 20.14
CA GLY A 152 29.59 -43.74 21.35
C GLY A 152 28.20 -44.03 21.91
N PHE A 153 27.11 -43.76 21.17
CA PHE A 153 25.76 -44.11 21.61
C PHE A 153 25.47 -45.63 21.48
N ASP A 154 24.63 -46.15 22.38
CA ASP A 154 24.11 -47.53 22.34
C ASP A 154 22.70 -47.55 21.73
N LEU A 155 22.59 -48.07 20.50
CA LEU A 155 21.33 -48.15 19.74
C LEU A 155 20.26 -49.07 20.39
N GLY A 156 20.65 -49.91 21.35
CA GLY A 156 19.75 -50.74 22.14
C GLY A 156 19.10 -49.98 23.31
N THR A 157 19.76 -48.96 23.85
CA THR A 157 19.32 -48.29 25.09
C THR A 157 18.83 -46.86 24.91
N ILE A 158 19.26 -46.12 23.87
CA ILE A 158 18.93 -44.68 23.70
C ILE A 158 17.43 -44.36 23.66
N GLY A 159 16.60 -45.29 23.19
CA GLY A 159 15.13 -45.17 23.20
C GLY A 159 14.45 -45.67 24.48
N GLY A 160 15.21 -46.15 25.46
CA GLY A 160 14.72 -46.69 26.74
C GLY A 160 14.62 -45.65 27.86
N GLU A 161 14.80 -46.09 29.11
CA GLU A 161 14.59 -45.27 30.32
C GLU A 161 15.44 -43.98 30.38
N CYS A 162 16.60 -43.94 29.72
CA CYS A 162 17.44 -42.74 29.64
C CYS A 162 16.80 -41.60 28.81
N GLY A 163 15.82 -41.91 27.96
CA GLY A 163 15.07 -40.92 27.17
C GLY A 163 15.93 -40.08 26.22
N ALA A 164 17.10 -40.60 25.83
CA ALA A 164 18.10 -39.92 25.00
C ALA A 164 17.65 -39.71 23.54
N ALA A 165 16.72 -40.56 23.08
CA ALA A 165 15.95 -40.46 21.85
C ALA A 165 14.46 -40.69 22.15
N TYR A 166 13.58 -40.39 21.20
CA TYR A 166 12.17 -40.84 21.24
C TYR A 166 11.87 -41.66 19.99
N LEU A 167 11.67 -42.98 20.17
CA LEU A 167 11.49 -43.93 19.06
C LEU A 167 10.05 -44.45 18.90
N GLY A 168 9.15 -44.06 19.80
CA GLY A 168 7.75 -44.51 19.81
C GLY A 168 6.99 -43.96 18.62
N GLY A 169 6.52 -44.84 17.73
CA GLY A 169 5.87 -44.46 16.47
C GLY A 169 6.83 -43.99 15.37
N VAL A 170 8.15 -44.17 15.53
CA VAL A 170 9.17 -43.89 14.49
C VAL A 170 10.01 -45.14 14.16
N ARG A 171 10.09 -46.11 15.08
CA ARG A 171 10.75 -47.41 14.87
C ARG A 171 9.75 -48.56 14.83
N GLY A 172 9.22 -48.86 13.64
CA GLY A 172 8.28 -49.96 13.38
C GLY A 172 6.80 -49.58 13.52
N ASN A 173 5.90 -50.55 13.33
CA ASN A 173 4.45 -50.38 13.11
C ASN A 173 3.63 -49.88 14.33
N GLY A 174 4.20 -49.03 15.19
CA GLY A 174 3.49 -48.37 16.28
C GLY A 174 2.85 -47.05 15.81
N VAL A 175 1.68 -46.72 16.35
CA VAL A 175 1.02 -45.42 16.13
C VAL A 175 1.62 -44.38 17.10
N GLU A 176 1.83 -43.13 16.66
CA GLU A 176 2.24 -42.03 17.55
C GLU A 176 1.14 -41.77 18.61
N VAL A 177 1.40 -42.17 19.85
CA VAL A 177 0.42 -42.12 20.96
C VAL A 177 0.07 -40.66 21.34
N ASP A 178 1.04 -39.76 21.22
CA ASP A 178 0.86 -38.31 21.37
C ASP A 178 1.18 -37.63 20.02
N ARG A 179 0.16 -37.45 19.17
CA ARG A 179 0.28 -36.80 17.84
C ARG A 179 1.15 -35.53 17.88
N GLY A 180 2.03 -35.36 16.89
CA GLY A 180 2.86 -34.17 16.69
C GLY A 180 3.98 -33.98 17.72
N ARG A 181 4.50 -35.08 18.28
CA ARG A 181 5.56 -35.08 19.28
C ARG A 181 6.96 -35.17 18.68
N TRP A 182 7.09 -35.76 17.48
CA TRP A 182 8.39 -35.92 16.81
C TRP A 182 9.27 -34.65 16.72
N PRO A 183 8.77 -33.41 16.51
CA PRO A 183 9.65 -32.24 16.40
C PRO A 183 10.43 -31.91 17.67
N THR A 184 9.92 -32.34 18.84
CA THR A 184 10.59 -32.20 20.15
C THR A 184 11.77 -33.16 20.33
N GLY A 185 12.02 -34.01 19.33
CA GLY A 185 13.19 -34.84 19.22
C GLY A 185 14.49 -34.04 19.00
N TYR A 186 14.42 -32.84 18.38
CA TYR A 186 15.62 -32.04 18.13
C TYR A 186 16.37 -31.67 19.43
N GLN A 187 15.64 -31.37 20.50
CA GLN A 187 16.15 -31.05 21.85
C GLN A 187 16.59 -32.29 22.66
N LYS A 188 16.51 -33.51 22.10
CA LYS A 188 16.93 -34.75 22.76
C LYS A 188 18.43 -34.96 22.69
N LEU A 189 18.96 -35.70 23.68
CA LEU A 189 20.39 -35.93 23.86
C LEU A 189 21.08 -36.40 22.57
N ALA A 190 20.49 -37.37 21.87
CA ALA A 190 21.06 -37.93 20.65
C ALA A 190 21.13 -36.88 19.52
N ALA A 191 19.98 -36.33 19.09
CA ALA A 191 19.92 -35.37 17.98
C ALA A 191 20.70 -34.07 18.27
N SER A 192 20.52 -33.46 19.44
CA SER A 192 21.28 -32.25 19.81
C SER A 192 22.77 -32.50 19.93
N THR A 193 23.20 -33.67 20.43
CA THR A 193 24.64 -34.01 20.46
C THR A 193 25.18 -34.18 19.04
N MET A 194 24.55 -35.00 18.20
CA MET A 194 25.04 -35.27 16.85
C MET A 194 25.13 -34.00 15.99
N ALA A 195 24.11 -33.14 16.03
CA ALA A 195 24.15 -31.84 15.36
C ALA A 195 25.31 -30.95 15.87
N THR A 196 25.57 -30.94 17.18
CA THR A 196 26.70 -30.18 17.75
C THR A 196 28.06 -30.75 17.32
N LEU A 197 28.19 -32.08 17.24
CA LEU A 197 29.41 -32.74 16.77
C LEU A 197 29.65 -32.49 15.27
N PHE A 198 28.60 -32.55 14.45
CA PHE A 198 28.68 -32.30 13.00
C PHE A 198 29.06 -30.85 12.66
N TRP A 199 28.49 -29.86 13.36
CA TRP A 199 28.79 -28.45 13.08
C TRP A 199 30.07 -27.95 13.75
N ALA A 200 30.31 -28.36 14.99
CA ALA A 200 31.24 -27.69 15.90
C ALA A 200 32.00 -28.66 16.83
N GLY A 201 32.15 -29.94 16.44
CA GLY A 201 32.92 -30.94 17.17
C GLY A 201 34.40 -30.59 17.34
N ASN A 202 35.01 -29.82 16.44
CA ASN A 202 36.37 -29.30 16.64
C ASN A 202 36.45 -28.26 17.77
N THR A 203 35.43 -27.41 17.92
CA THR A 203 35.37 -26.36 18.94
C THR A 203 34.90 -26.89 20.30
N PHE A 204 33.81 -27.66 20.33
CA PHE A 204 33.16 -28.10 21.57
C PHE A 204 33.43 -29.56 21.95
N ALA A 205 33.98 -30.38 21.04
CA ALA A 205 34.36 -31.77 21.32
C ALA A 205 35.79 -32.15 20.88
N PRO A 206 36.84 -31.31 21.08
CA PRO A 206 38.19 -31.55 20.54
C PRO A 206 38.88 -32.84 21.00
N LYS A 207 38.40 -33.49 22.07
CA LYS A 207 38.88 -34.79 22.55
C LYS A 207 38.18 -35.99 21.89
N LEU A 208 36.99 -35.79 21.30
CA LEU A 208 36.27 -36.87 20.60
C LEU A 208 36.84 -37.01 19.19
N ARG A 209 37.89 -37.83 19.12
CA ARG A 209 38.55 -38.21 17.87
C ARG A 209 38.23 -39.65 17.51
N VAL A 210 38.22 -39.93 16.22
CA VAL A 210 37.87 -41.22 15.63
C VAL A 210 39.00 -41.66 14.70
N ASN A 211 39.19 -42.97 14.55
CA ASN A 211 40.17 -43.51 13.61
C ASN A 211 39.49 -43.62 12.23
N ASP A 212 39.89 -42.74 11.31
CA ASP A 212 39.48 -42.85 9.92
C ASP A 212 40.17 -44.06 9.28
N ARG A 213 39.37 -45.02 8.80
CA ARG A 213 39.89 -46.23 8.15
C ARG A 213 40.43 -45.97 6.74
N THR A 214 40.20 -44.79 6.19
CA THR A 214 40.54 -44.38 4.82
C THR A 214 41.95 -43.80 4.76
N SER A 215 42.28 -42.85 5.64
CA SER A 215 43.63 -42.29 5.85
C SER A 215 44.48 -43.06 6.86
N GLY A 216 43.85 -43.73 7.83
CA GLY A 216 44.51 -44.31 9.00
C GLY A 216 44.78 -43.32 10.14
N GLU A 217 44.35 -42.06 10.02
CA GLU A 217 44.63 -41.01 11.00
C GLU A 217 43.52 -40.82 12.05
N LEU A 218 43.89 -40.21 13.19
CA LEU A 218 43.00 -39.98 14.33
C LEU A 218 42.37 -38.57 14.27
N VAL A 219 41.45 -38.39 13.33
CA VAL A 219 40.74 -37.12 13.02
C VAL A 219 39.69 -36.74 14.07
N ASN A 220 39.20 -35.48 14.08
CA ASN A 220 38.05 -35.11 14.89
C ASN A 220 36.76 -35.71 14.30
N ILE A 221 35.78 -36.02 15.15
CA ILE A 221 34.47 -36.55 14.68
C ILE A 221 33.70 -35.54 13.81
N GLN A 222 33.93 -34.23 13.96
CA GLN A 222 33.39 -33.21 13.05
C GLN A 222 33.87 -33.46 11.62
N ASP A 223 35.19 -33.51 11.43
CA ASP A 223 35.78 -33.63 10.10
C ASP A 223 35.39 -34.96 9.47
N PHE A 224 35.46 -36.05 10.24
CA PHE A 224 35.01 -37.38 9.78
C PHE A 224 33.55 -37.38 9.31
N LEU A 225 32.63 -36.81 10.09
CA LEU A 225 31.20 -36.79 9.72
C LEU A 225 30.92 -35.82 8.57
N GLN A 226 31.60 -34.66 8.50
CA GLN A 226 31.45 -33.74 7.38
C GLN A 226 32.02 -34.31 6.09
N ASP A 227 33.15 -35.00 6.15
CA ASP A 227 33.86 -35.48 4.96
C ASP A 227 33.12 -36.69 4.37
N HIS A 228 32.71 -37.68 5.18
CA HIS A 228 31.84 -38.76 4.72
C HIS A 228 30.48 -38.26 4.19
N PHE A 229 29.88 -37.24 4.84
CA PHE A 229 28.65 -36.63 4.31
C PHE A 229 28.91 -35.97 2.95
N LEU A 230 30.01 -35.25 2.76
CA LEU A 230 30.35 -34.63 1.48
C LEU A 230 30.75 -35.64 0.40
N ASP A 231 31.36 -36.78 0.79
CA ASP A 231 31.69 -37.88 -0.12
C ASP A 231 30.46 -38.67 -0.59
N ALA A 232 29.48 -38.88 0.29
CA ALA A 232 28.18 -39.44 -0.08
C ALA A 232 27.35 -38.49 -0.96
N PHE A 233 27.66 -37.18 -0.96
CA PHE A 233 26.78 -36.13 -1.50
C PHE A 233 27.48 -35.03 -2.32
N ASP A 234 28.29 -35.46 -3.29
CA ASP A 234 28.99 -34.67 -4.31
C ASP A 234 28.18 -33.53 -5.01
N GLN A 235 26.84 -33.48 -4.92
CA GLN A 235 26.00 -32.49 -5.61
C GLN A 235 24.86 -31.85 -4.78
N LEU A 236 24.67 -32.19 -3.49
CA LEU A 236 23.37 -32.05 -2.80
C LEU A 236 23.48 -31.46 -1.37
N LEU A 237 22.48 -30.70 -0.88
CA LEU A 237 22.50 -30.05 0.46
C LEU A 237 21.39 -30.56 1.40
N MET A 238 21.69 -30.53 2.71
CA MET A 238 20.84 -30.90 3.85
C MET A 238 19.57 -30.07 4.05
N ASN A 239 18.46 -30.80 4.24
CA ASN A 239 17.15 -30.33 4.69
C ASN A 239 17.19 -29.76 6.12
N GLU A 240 16.52 -28.63 6.33
CA GLU A 240 16.23 -28.03 7.65
C GLU A 240 17.39 -28.11 8.67
N PRO A 241 18.56 -27.52 8.38
CA PRO A 241 19.77 -27.71 9.16
C PRO A 241 19.62 -27.17 10.60
N HIS A 242 19.71 -28.06 11.59
CA HIS A 242 19.54 -27.73 13.01
C HIS A 242 20.89 -27.55 13.73
N ARG A 243 21.02 -26.52 14.58
CA ARG A 243 22.26 -26.14 15.28
C ARG A 243 22.69 -27.03 16.46
N GLY A 244 21.79 -27.86 16.98
CA GLY A 244 22.03 -28.65 18.20
C GLY A 244 22.14 -27.76 19.44
N TYR A 245 23.17 -27.97 20.26
CA TYR A 245 23.45 -27.13 21.43
C TYR A 245 24.19 -25.82 21.09
N VAL A 246 24.68 -25.62 19.87
CA VAL A 246 25.42 -24.41 19.50
C VAL A 246 24.55 -23.17 19.73
N SER A 247 25.11 -22.15 20.39
CA SER A 247 24.45 -20.89 20.75
C SER A 247 23.27 -20.99 21.73
N ILE A 248 23.06 -22.11 22.47
CA ILE A 248 22.12 -22.11 23.60
C ILE A 248 22.61 -21.15 24.72
N PRO A 249 21.71 -20.43 25.41
CA PRO A 249 22.11 -19.42 26.39
C PRO A 249 22.61 -20.00 27.72
N SER A 250 22.18 -21.22 28.07
CA SER A 250 22.37 -21.85 29.37
C SER A 250 22.19 -23.37 29.26
N LEU A 251 22.89 -24.15 30.10
CA LEU A 251 22.65 -25.59 30.21
C LEU A 251 21.33 -25.92 30.93
N HIS A 252 20.77 -24.95 31.66
CA HIS A 252 19.51 -25.08 32.39
C HIS A 252 18.25 -24.77 31.53
N SER A 253 18.39 -24.17 30.34
CA SER A 253 17.25 -23.78 29.50
C SER A 253 17.56 -23.66 28.01
N PHE A 254 16.74 -24.32 27.18
CA PHE A 254 16.54 -24.01 25.77
C PHE A 254 15.80 -22.66 25.60
N ASP A 255 15.76 -22.09 24.38
CA ASP A 255 14.95 -20.89 24.13
C ASP A 255 13.50 -21.29 23.87
N TYR A 256 12.67 -21.15 24.91
CA TYR A 256 11.23 -21.44 24.86
C TYR A 256 10.45 -20.69 23.75
N ASN A 257 11.01 -19.64 23.14
CA ASN A 257 10.38 -18.90 22.05
C ASN A 257 10.68 -19.47 20.65
N THR A 258 11.70 -20.33 20.51
CA THR A 258 12.13 -20.94 19.22
C THR A 258 12.18 -22.46 19.26
N ASP A 259 12.48 -23.07 20.41
CA ASP A 259 12.51 -24.52 20.63
C ASP A 259 11.11 -25.11 20.95
N LEU A 260 10.79 -26.28 20.39
CA LEU A 260 9.50 -26.96 20.58
C LEU A 260 9.51 -27.88 21.82
N HIS A 261 8.47 -27.78 22.65
CA HIS A 261 8.40 -28.43 23.97
C HIS A 261 7.07 -29.20 24.15
N LEU A 262 7.13 -30.53 24.30
CA LEU A 262 5.97 -31.41 24.57
C LEU A 262 6.43 -32.69 25.29
N HIS A 263 5.62 -33.19 26.21
CA HIS A 263 5.91 -34.35 27.06
C HIS A 263 7.27 -34.18 27.78
N ASP A 264 8.17 -35.17 27.74
CA ASP A 264 9.37 -35.20 28.59
C ASP A 264 10.52 -34.46 27.91
N THR A 265 10.60 -33.14 28.12
CA THR A 265 11.61 -32.25 27.51
C THR A 265 12.64 -31.82 28.57
N PRO A 266 13.70 -32.62 28.81
CA PRO A 266 14.79 -32.19 29.70
C PRO A 266 15.54 -31.01 29.09
N ASN A 267 16.16 -30.16 29.92
CA ASN A 267 17.19 -29.22 29.44
C ASN A 267 18.51 -29.98 29.14
N ALA A 268 19.50 -29.28 28.57
CA ALA A 268 20.79 -29.89 28.20
C ALA A 268 21.45 -30.63 29.39
N LEU A 269 21.59 -29.98 30.55
CA LEU A 269 22.18 -30.57 31.76
C LEU A 269 21.44 -31.83 32.24
N GLN A 270 20.11 -31.79 32.25
CA GLN A 270 19.26 -32.94 32.60
C GLN A 270 19.42 -34.07 31.59
N SER A 271 19.50 -33.76 30.28
CA SER A 271 19.66 -34.76 29.23
C SER A 271 21.02 -35.47 29.33
N PHE A 272 22.10 -34.74 29.65
CA PHE A 272 23.43 -35.31 29.84
C PHE A 272 23.45 -36.32 30.99
N ALA A 273 22.84 -35.94 32.12
CA ALA A 273 22.77 -36.75 33.33
C ALA A 273 21.88 -37.99 33.18
N LEU A 274 20.72 -37.86 32.52
CA LEU A 274 19.88 -38.99 32.15
C LEU A 274 20.65 -39.95 31.23
N GLY A 275 21.35 -39.44 30.20
CA GLY A 275 22.18 -40.26 29.32
C GLY A 275 23.34 -40.98 30.02
N ALA A 276 23.92 -40.37 31.05
CA ALA A 276 24.99 -40.96 31.87
C ALA A 276 24.53 -42.08 32.83
N GLY A 277 23.21 -42.33 32.94
CA GLY A 277 22.65 -43.35 33.83
C GLY A 277 22.19 -42.82 35.20
N HIS A 278 21.96 -41.51 35.34
CA HIS A 278 21.43 -40.94 36.58
C HIS A 278 19.92 -40.73 36.52
N ALA A 279 19.24 -41.01 37.64
CA ALA A 279 17.83 -40.69 37.82
C ALA A 279 17.67 -39.17 38.07
N VAL A 280 16.92 -38.47 37.21
CA VAL A 280 16.78 -37.00 37.27
C VAL A 280 15.31 -36.57 37.16
N ARG A 281 14.94 -35.54 37.92
CA ARG A 281 13.62 -34.92 37.86
C ARG A 281 13.58 -33.85 36.77
N ILE A 282 12.71 -34.03 35.78
CA ILE A 282 12.60 -33.20 34.57
C ILE A 282 11.17 -32.66 34.37
N PRO A 283 10.98 -31.55 33.64
CA PRO A 283 9.64 -31.05 33.33
C PRO A 283 8.92 -31.94 32.32
N HIS A 284 7.60 -32.08 32.51
CA HIS A 284 6.69 -32.75 31.59
C HIS A 284 5.71 -31.71 31.04
N TYR A 285 5.89 -31.35 29.78
CA TYR A 285 5.10 -30.35 29.07
C TYR A 285 3.79 -30.92 28.54
N VAL A 286 2.71 -30.15 28.68
CA VAL A 286 1.37 -30.48 28.18
C VAL A 286 0.84 -29.33 27.33
N ARG A 287 -0.02 -29.63 26.35
CA ARG A 287 -0.72 -28.63 25.53
C ARG A 287 -1.46 -27.61 26.40
N SER A 288 -1.47 -26.35 25.98
CA SER A 288 -2.15 -25.27 26.72
C SER A 288 -2.62 -24.13 25.82
N TRP A 289 -3.23 -23.13 26.44
CA TRP A 289 -3.67 -21.88 25.84
C TRP A 289 -3.40 -20.74 26.85
N PRO A 290 -2.90 -19.56 26.44
CA PRO A 290 -2.57 -19.14 25.08
C PRO A 290 -1.15 -19.48 24.61
N TRP A 291 -0.30 -20.04 25.47
CA TRP A 291 1.01 -20.59 25.08
C TRP A 291 0.88 -22.05 24.60
N PRO A 292 1.61 -22.48 23.55
CA PRO A 292 1.43 -23.81 22.93
C PRO A 292 1.51 -24.97 23.92
N THR A 293 2.47 -24.91 24.85
CA THR A 293 2.54 -25.82 26.00
C THR A 293 2.89 -25.09 27.29
N ARG A 294 2.74 -25.81 28.40
CA ARG A 294 3.20 -25.42 29.73
C ARG A 294 3.73 -26.64 30.45
N ILE A 295 4.56 -26.44 31.46
CA ILE A 295 4.90 -27.51 32.40
C ILE A 295 3.60 -27.95 33.11
N GLY A 296 3.19 -29.21 32.90
CA GLY A 296 2.02 -29.80 33.55
C GLY A 296 2.37 -30.43 34.90
N LYS A 297 3.54 -31.06 34.98
CA LYS A 297 4.13 -31.67 36.18
C LYS A 297 5.65 -31.78 36.01
N HIS A 298 6.36 -32.18 37.05
CA HIS A 298 7.71 -32.73 36.93
C HIS A 298 7.65 -34.24 37.13
N VAL A 299 8.47 -34.98 36.39
CA VAL A 299 8.57 -36.45 36.47
C VAL A 299 10.00 -36.87 36.82
N LEU A 300 10.16 -37.93 37.59
CA LEU A 300 11.44 -38.63 37.72
C LEU A 300 11.62 -39.54 36.50
N ARG A 301 12.83 -39.63 35.96
CA ARG A 301 13.20 -40.49 34.82
C ARG A 301 14.54 -41.15 35.04
N ASN A 302 14.74 -42.27 34.34
CA ASN A 302 15.89 -43.16 34.41
C ASN A 302 16.16 -43.74 35.80
N GLU A 303 15.15 -44.35 36.41
CA GLU A 303 15.24 -44.94 37.75
C GLU A 303 15.99 -46.28 37.73
N GLN A 304 15.99 -46.99 36.60
CA GLN A 304 16.79 -48.20 36.37
C GLN A 304 18.26 -47.91 36.03
N GLY A 305 18.64 -46.64 35.83
CA GLY A 305 20.03 -46.23 35.59
C GLY A 305 20.60 -46.63 34.22
N GLY A 306 19.74 -46.82 33.22
CA GLY A 306 20.14 -47.18 31.86
C GLY A 306 21.02 -46.09 31.24
N ARG A 307 22.11 -46.48 30.56
CA ARG A 307 23.05 -45.54 29.93
C ARG A 307 22.80 -45.43 28.45
N ALA A 308 22.91 -44.22 27.91
CA ALA A 308 22.89 -43.95 26.47
C ALA A 308 24.24 -44.26 25.79
N TRP A 309 25.30 -44.51 26.55
CA TRP A 309 26.69 -44.55 26.09
C TRP A 309 27.29 -45.96 26.20
N ARG A 310 27.91 -46.44 25.10
CA ARG A 310 28.61 -47.72 25.01
C ARG A 310 29.87 -47.74 25.88
N ALA A 311 30.05 -48.81 26.66
CA ALA A 311 31.24 -49.02 27.48
C ALA A 311 32.53 -49.20 26.64
N ASP A 312 32.40 -49.76 25.43
CA ASP A 312 33.46 -49.94 24.44
C ASP A 312 33.57 -48.79 23.42
N GLY A 313 32.70 -47.78 23.53
CA GLY A 313 32.73 -46.59 22.67
C GLY A 313 33.89 -45.63 22.99
N PRO A 314 34.14 -44.61 22.14
CA PRO A 314 35.28 -43.70 22.30
C PRO A 314 35.23 -42.86 23.59
N THR A 315 34.06 -42.70 24.22
CA THR A 315 33.90 -42.03 25.52
C THR A 315 34.05 -42.98 26.73
N GLN A 316 34.30 -44.27 26.52
CA GLN A 316 34.41 -45.31 27.57
C GLN A 316 33.18 -45.34 28.51
N GLY A 317 31.98 -45.32 27.94
CA GLY A 317 30.71 -45.34 28.68
C GLY A 317 30.37 -44.06 29.45
N LYS A 318 31.06 -42.94 29.18
CA LYS A 318 30.79 -41.60 29.73
C LYS A 318 30.02 -40.72 28.75
N CYS A 319 29.43 -39.64 29.27
CA CYS A 319 28.84 -38.62 28.41
C CYS A 319 29.95 -37.81 27.70
N VAL A 320 29.81 -37.55 26.39
CA VAL A 320 30.79 -36.73 25.64
C VAL A 320 31.01 -35.34 26.28
N TRP A 321 29.96 -34.74 26.85
CA TRP A 321 30.02 -33.43 27.51
C TRP A 321 30.63 -33.50 28.93
N GLU A 322 30.57 -34.66 29.58
CA GLU A 322 31.30 -34.94 30.83
C GLU A 322 32.81 -35.10 30.54
N MET A 323 33.16 -35.82 29.46
CA MET A 323 34.54 -35.98 28.99
C MET A 323 35.22 -34.64 28.66
N HIS A 324 34.44 -33.64 28.21
CA HIS A 324 34.92 -32.28 27.96
C HIS A 324 34.89 -31.35 29.19
N GLY A 325 34.38 -31.81 30.34
CA GLY A 325 34.30 -31.01 31.56
C GLY A 325 33.25 -29.89 31.50
N VAL A 326 32.16 -30.10 30.76
CA VAL A 326 31.03 -29.15 30.65
C VAL A 326 30.12 -29.24 31.87
N TRP A 327 29.96 -30.43 32.42
CA TRP A 327 29.14 -30.74 33.59
C TRP A 327 29.73 -31.91 34.40
N GLY A 328 29.21 -32.15 35.60
CA GLY A 328 29.50 -33.33 36.41
C GLY A 328 28.39 -33.65 37.41
N TRP A 329 28.53 -34.75 38.17
CA TRP A 329 27.52 -35.20 39.13
C TRP A 329 27.92 -34.94 40.59
N ASP A 330 27.10 -34.20 41.35
CA ASP A 330 27.30 -34.05 42.80
C ASP A 330 26.80 -35.30 43.52
N ILE A 331 27.75 -36.11 43.98
CA ILE A 331 27.50 -37.38 44.69
C ILE A 331 26.71 -37.16 46.00
N LYS A 332 26.90 -36.03 46.69
CA LYS A 332 26.27 -35.73 47.99
C LYS A 332 24.82 -35.30 47.82
N LYS A 333 24.57 -34.39 46.85
CA LYS A 333 23.22 -33.87 46.57
C LYS A 333 22.40 -34.79 45.67
N ARG A 334 23.06 -35.62 44.86
CA ARG A 334 22.47 -36.42 43.77
C ARG A 334 21.80 -35.54 42.70
N GLU A 335 22.51 -34.49 42.28
CA GLU A 335 22.10 -33.57 41.21
C GLU A 335 23.23 -33.38 40.18
N PRO A 336 22.91 -33.10 38.90
CA PRO A 336 23.91 -32.69 37.93
C PRO A 336 24.25 -31.21 38.11
N VAL A 337 25.53 -30.87 37.96
CA VAL A 337 26.08 -29.53 38.19
C VAL A 337 26.79 -29.05 36.92
N PRO A 338 26.50 -27.82 36.42
CA PRO A 338 27.25 -27.24 35.32
C PRO A 338 28.66 -26.86 35.78
N LEU A 339 29.68 -27.25 35.00
CA LEU A 339 31.07 -26.84 35.20
C LEU A 339 31.44 -25.68 34.27
N ARG A 340 30.78 -25.58 33.10
CA ARG A 340 30.93 -24.49 32.13
C ARG A 340 29.55 -24.07 31.60
N GLU A 341 28.86 -23.20 32.33
CA GLU A 341 27.44 -22.85 32.07
C GLU A 341 27.16 -22.33 30.65
N HIS A 342 28.02 -21.45 30.12
CA HIS A 342 27.86 -20.87 28.78
C HIS A 342 28.74 -21.56 27.73
N TYR A 343 29.05 -22.85 27.91
CA TYR A 343 30.03 -23.57 27.07
C TYR A 343 29.75 -23.50 25.57
N PHE A 344 28.48 -23.47 25.16
CA PHE A 344 28.08 -23.43 23.75
C PHE A 344 27.71 -22.03 23.22
N GLU A 345 27.66 -21.00 24.07
CA GLU A 345 27.44 -19.61 23.64
C GLU A 345 28.75 -18.95 23.16
N ARG A 346 29.90 -19.49 23.60
CA ARG A 346 31.22 -18.87 23.46
C ARG A 346 32.29 -19.89 23.12
N HIS A 347 33.24 -19.48 22.28
CA HIS A 347 34.37 -20.32 21.91
C HIS A 347 35.20 -20.70 23.16
N PRO A 348 35.45 -21.99 23.44
CA PRO A 348 36.01 -22.44 24.71
C PRO A 348 37.37 -21.84 25.10
N ASP A 349 38.21 -21.51 24.12
CA ASP A 349 39.57 -20.98 24.33
C ASP A 349 39.66 -19.44 24.21
N THR A 350 38.96 -18.82 23.24
CA THR A 350 39.04 -17.36 23.00
C THR A 350 37.97 -16.55 23.76
N SER A 351 36.95 -17.20 24.31
CA SER A 351 35.78 -16.59 24.95
C SER A 351 34.94 -15.64 24.07
N ALA A 352 35.25 -15.56 22.77
CA ALA A 352 34.45 -14.86 21.76
C ALA A 352 33.03 -15.44 21.72
N LYS A 353 32.02 -14.59 21.47
CA LYS A 353 30.65 -15.07 21.27
C LYS A 353 30.53 -15.71 19.89
N ILE A 354 29.85 -16.85 19.84
CA ILE A 354 29.65 -17.65 18.62
C ILE A 354 28.32 -17.29 17.94
N GLU A 355 28.34 -17.24 16.61
CA GLU A 355 27.16 -17.17 15.74
C GLU A 355 27.21 -18.37 14.76
N TRP A 356 26.24 -19.28 14.88
CA TRP A 356 26.29 -20.58 14.21
C TRP A 356 26.30 -20.51 12.67
N HIS A 357 25.67 -19.49 12.07
CA HIS A 357 25.69 -19.33 10.61
C HIS A 357 27.06 -18.87 10.11
N GLU A 358 27.69 -17.93 10.81
CA GLU A 358 29.02 -17.39 10.47
C GLU A 358 30.16 -18.37 10.77
N ASP A 359 30.19 -18.94 11.99
CA ASP A 359 31.32 -19.73 12.49
C ASP A 359 31.35 -21.18 11.96
N PHE A 360 30.19 -21.77 11.64
CA PHE A 360 30.09 -23.22 11.34
C PHE A 360 29.34 -23.56 10.05
N PHE A 361 28.11 -23.07 9.89
CA PHE A 361 27.27 -23.46 8.74
C PHE A 361 27.81 -22.92 7.42
N TYR A 362 28.17 -21.64 7.34
CA TYR A 362 28.71 -21.03 6.12
C TYR A 362 30.07 -21.60 5.67
N PRO A 363 31.05 -21.87 6.57
CA PRO A 363 32.25 -22.64 6.23
C PRO A 363 31.94 -24.00 5.59
N PHE A 364 31.01 -24.79 6.13
CA PHE A 364 30.59 -26.05 5.52
C PHE A 364 29.93 -25.84 4.15
N VAL A 365 29.00 -24.89 4.03
CA VAL A 365 28.34 -24.53 2.76
C VAL A 365 29.35 -24.12 1.67
N ARG A 366 30.47 -23.47 2.04
CA ARG A 366 31.58 -23.21 1.10
C ARG A 366 32.29 -24.48 0.64
N ARG A 367 32.69 -25.37 1.58
CA ARG A 367 33.34 -26.65 1.25
C ARG A 367 32.48 -27.45 0.26
N TRP A 368 31.21 -27.58 0.58
CA TRP A 368 30.19 -28.19 -0.27
C TRP A 368 30.11 -27.51 -1.64
N ALA A 369 29.86 -26.21 -1.70
CA ALA A 369 29.62 -25.51 -2.95
C ALA A 369 30.81 -25.57 -3.92
N SER A 370 32.05 -25.50 -3.42
CA SER A 370 33.24 -25.69 -4.27
C SER A 370 33.25 -27.07 -4.90
N ARG A 371 33.04 -28.13 -4.09
CA ARG A 371 33.00 -29.52 -4.53
C ARG A 371 31.93 -29.76 -5.61
N VAL A 372 30.70 -29.28 -5.39
CA VAL A 372 29.64 -29.39 -6.41
C VAL A 372 30.01 -28.65 -7.70
N HIS A 373 30.62 -27.47 -7.61
CA HIS A 373 31.00 -26.69 -8.80
C HIS A 373 32.16 -27.31 -9.59
N GLU A 374 33.14 -27.93 -8.91
CA GLU A 374 34.24 -28.67 -9.54
C GLU A 374 33.70 -29.87 -10.32
N LEU A 375 32.86 -30.70 -9.69
CA LEU A 375 32.32 -31.92 -10.29
C LEU A 375 31.26 -31.65 -11.38
N THR A 376 30.47 -30.58 -11.24
CA THR A 376 29.41 -30.24 -12.20
C THR A 376 29.82 -29.19 -13.24
N GLY A 377 31.06 -28.71 -13.24
CA GLY A 377 31.55 -27.68 -14.15
C GLY A 377 30.76 -26.38 -14.06
N ASN A 378 30.32 -25.99 -12.86
CA ASN A 378 29.37 -24.88 -12.63
C ASN A 378 28.03 -24.97 -13.40
N SER A 379 27.57 -26.16 -13.79
CA SER A 379 26.31 -26.31 -14.54
C SER A 379 25.05 -26.15 -13.66
N LYS A 380 25.00 -26.77 -12.49
CA LYS A 380 23.81 -26.89 -11.62
C LYS A 380 23.46 -25.61 -10.84
N MET A 381 22.25 -25.58 -10.28
CA MET A 381 21.81 -24.60 -9.28
C MET A 381 22.02 -25.16 -7.87
N LEU A 382 22.46 -24.33 -6.94
CA LEU A 382 22.72 -24.71 -5.54
C LEU A 382 21.62 -24.19 -4.63
N PHE A 383 20.73 -25.07 -4.17
CA PHE A 383 19.64 -24.71 -3.25
C PHE A 383 20.18 -24.67 -1.81
N LEU A 384 20.05 -23.52 -1.14
CA LEU A 384 20.40 -23.37 0.28
C LEU A 384 19.17 -23.15 1.15
N GLU A 385 19.00 -24.00 2.16
CA GLU A 385 17.94 -23.88 3.17
C GLU A 385 18.44 -23.11 4.42
N ALA A 386 17.52 -22.78 5.32
CA ALA A 386 17.79 -22.22 6.64
C ALA A 386 16.83 -22.88 7.65
N ILE A 387 17.01 -22.60 8.95
CA ILE A 387 16.09 -23.10 10.00
C ILE A 387 14.63 -22.70 9.63
N PRO A 388 13.65 -23.64 9.67
CA PRO A 388 12.27 -23.35 9.31
C PRO A 388 11.66 -22.15 10.03
N ASN A 389 10.87 -21.34 9.32
CA ASN A 389 10.29 -20.08 9.82
C ASN A 389 11.27 -19.01 10.34
N GLU A 390 12.59 -19.21 10.25
CA GLU A 390 13.56 -18.14 10.44
C GLU A 390 13.70 -17.24 9.20
N PHE A 391 14.53 -16.20 9.32
CA PHE A 391 14.84 -15.28 8.22
C PHE A 391 16.25 -15.55 7.70
N CYS A 392 16.47 -15.33 6.40
CA CYS A 392 17.78 -15.44 5.76
C CYS A 392 18.89 -14.77 6.60
N PRO A 393 19.96 -15.51 6.99
CA PRO A 393 21.05 -14.97 7.79
C PRO A 393 21.64 -13.68 7.19
N LYS A 394 21.96 -12.70 8.05
CA LYS A 394 22.54 -11.42 7.62
C LYS A 394 23.98 -11.57 7.09
N SER A 395 24.65 -12.64 7.50
CA SER A 395 26.00 -13.03 7.11
C SER A 395 26.13 -13.43 5.63
N TRP A 396 25.02 -13.73 4.95
CA TRP A 396 24.96 -14.12 3.53
C TRP A 396 25.08 -12.91 2.58
N THR A 397 26.11 -12.10 2.80
CA THR A 397 26.55 -10.98 1.95
C THR A 397 26.92 -11.48 0.55
N LEU A 398 27.16 -10.58 -0.41
CA LEU A 398 27.51 -10.96 -1.79
C LEU A 398 28.78 -11.83 -1.86
N GLU A 399 29.74 -11.59 -0.98
CA GLU A 399 30.97 -12.38 -0.80
C GLU A 399 30.70 -13.77 -0.21
N ASN A 400 29.61 -13.91 0.55
CA ASN A 400 29.24 -15.12 1.30
C ASN A 400 28.09 -15.92 0.66
N GLN A 401 27.92 -15.81 -0.65
CA GLN A 401 26.91 -16.56 -1.41
C GLN A 401 27.58 -17.44 -2.47
N PRO A 402 27.38 -18.78 -2.45
CA PRO A 402 27.84 -19.66 -3.52
C PRO A 402 27.45 -19.20 -4.93
N HIS A 403 28.29 -19.49 -5.92
CA HIS A 403 27.89 -19.33 -7.32
C HIS A 403 26.62 -20.17 -7.61
N LYS A 404 25.77 -19.71 -8.55
CA LYS A 404 24.43 -20.27 -8.86
C LYS A 404 23.52 -20.63 -7.66
N MET A 405 23.69 -19.98 -6.52
CA MET A 405 22.80 -20.12 -5.36
C MET A 405 21.34 -19.73 -5.64
N VAL A 406 20.41 -20.52 -5.10
CA VAL A 406 18.98 -20.23 -4.91
C VAL A 406 18.66 -20.37 -3.41
N PHE A 407 17.95 -19.42 -2.81
CA PHE A 407 17.51 -19.55 -1.42
C PHE A 407 16.20 -20.36 -1.34
N ALA A 408 16.15 -21.36 -0.46
CA ALA A 408 15.09 -22.38 -0.38
C ALA A 408 14.38 -22.44 1.00
N PRO A 409 13.97 -21.32 1.63
CA PRO A 409 13.40 -21.33 2.99
C PRO A 409 12.09 -22.10 3.08
N HIS A 410 11.83 -22.65 4.26
CA HIS A 410 10.57 -23.35 4.57
C HIS A 410 9.61 -22.47 5.39
N TRP A 411 8.31 -22.67 5.19
CA TRP A 411 7.27 -21.98 5.95
C TRP A 411 6.13 -22.91 6.40
N TYR A 412 5.84 -22.92 7.70
CA TYR A 412 4.75 -23.72 8.29
C TYR A 412 3.89 -22.91 9.26
N ASP A 413 2.59 -23.20 9.31
CA ASP A 413 1.78 -22.83 10.47
C ASP A 413 2.11 -23.76 11.65
N LEU A 414 2.93 -23.28 12.58
CA LEU A 414 3.35 -24.06 13.75
C LEU A 414 2.20 -24.34 14.74
N ASN A 415 1.12 -23.55 14.74
CA ASN A 415 -0.06 -23.85 15.56
C ASN A 415 -0.80 -25.06 14.98
N ALA A 416 -0.92 -25.15 13.65
CA ALA A 416 -1.47 -26.33 12.99
C ALA A 416 -0.51 -27.54 13.08
N LEU A 417 0.81 -27.37 12.90
CA LEU A 417 1.79 -28.46 13.08
C LEU A 417 1.68 -29.10 14.47
N PHE A 418 1.51 -28.27 15.49
CA PHE A 418 1.54 -28.70 16.88
C PHE A 418 0.21 -29.23 17.41
N SER A 419 -0.91 -28.90 16.77
CA SER A 419 -2.24 -29.45 17.08
C SER A 419 -2.65 -30.60 16.15
N LYS A 420 -2.05 -30.65 14.95
CA LYS A 420 -2.45 -31.46 13.78
C LYS A 420 -3.87 -31.17 13.26
N GLU A 421 -4.43 -30.02 13.62
CA GLU A 421 -5.75 -29.56 13.19
C GLU A 421 -5.73 -28.09 12.76
N PHE A 422 -6.61 -27.73 11.82
CA PHE A 422 -6.82 -26.34 11.42
C PHE A 422 -8.14 -25.82 12.00
N GLY A 423 -8.04 -25.19 13.18
CA GLY A 423 -9.16 -24.55 13.84
C GLY A 423 -9.57 -23.21 13.20
N SER A 424 -10.48 -22.49 13.84
CA SER A 424 -10.94 -21.17 13.39
C SER A 424 -9.91 -20.03 13.57
N MET A 425 -8.65 -20.36 13.85
CA MET A 425 -7.59 -19.41 14.23
C MET A 425 -6.23 -19.88 13.74
N SER A 426 -5.40 -18.95 13.25
CA SER A 426 -3.96 -19.15 13.05
C SER A 426 -3.14 -18.12 13.82
N VAL A 427 -1.85 -18.40 14.01
CA VAL A 427 -0.96 -17.60 14.86
C VAL A 427 0.21 -17.05 14.04
N ASN A 428 0.55 -15.78 14.24
CA ASN A 428 1.77 -15.17 13.70
C ASN A 428 2.96 -15.53 14.60
N VAL A 429 3.46 -16.77 14.46
CA VAL A 429 4.52 -17.29 15.32
C VAL A 429 5.85 -16.59 15.05
N GLN A 430 6.13 -16.16 13.81
CA GLN A 430 7.27 -15.26 13.52
C GLN A 430 7.24 -13.97 14.34
N GLY A 431 6.05 -13.43 14.60
CA GLY A 431 5.83 -12.27 15.45
C GLY A 431 5.99 -12.60 16.93
N LEU A 432 5.36 -13.67 17.42
CA LEU A 432 5.44 -14.07 18.84
C LEU A 432 6.87 -14.34 19.28
N SER A 433 7.64 -15.12 18.52
CA SER A 433 9.04 -15.43 18.85
C SER A 433 9.97 -14.20 18.82
N ARG A 434 9.46 -13.06 18.34
CA ARG A 434 10.16 -11.76 18.28
C ARG A 434 9.46 -10.68 19.12
N GLY A 435 8.68 -11.09 20.13
CA GLY A 435 8.10 -10.21 21.15
C GLY A 435 6.79 -9.51 20.79
N MET A 436 6.07 -9.95 19.75
CA MET A 436 4.76 -9.38 19.41
C MET A 436 3.73 -9.61 20.53
N PHE A 437 3.02 -8.55 20.93
CA PHE A 437 1.94 -8.66 21.89
C PHE A 437 0.83 -9.60 21.37
N ILE A 438 0.46 -10.59 22.19
CA ILE A 438 -0.26 -11.80 21.73
C ILE A 438 -1.58 -11.51 21.00
N LEU A 439 -2.37 -10.52 21.43
CA LEU A 439 -3.64 -10.18 20.76
C LEU A 439 -3.47 -9.55 19.35
N ARG A 440 -2.25 -9.23 18.93
CA ARG A 440 -1.90 -8.83 17.55
C ARG A 440 -1.36 -9.99 16.70
N ALA A 441 -1.10 -11.14 17.32
CA ALA A 441 -0.59 -12.34 16.66
C ALA A 441 -1.69 -13.39 16.39
N LEU A 442 -2.91 -13.21 16.90
CA LEU A 442 -4.03 -14.13 16.66
C LEU A 442 -4.89 -13.65 15.48
N TYR A 443 -5.07 -14.50 14.48
CA TYR A 443 -5.84 -14.22 13.26
C TYR A 443 -6.99 -15.21 13.15
N TRP A 444 -8.19 -14.74 12.76
CA TRP A 444 -9.43 -15.52 12.86
C TRP A 444 -10.09 -15.77 11.50
N GLY A 445 -10.58 -17.00 11.31
CA GLY A 445 -11.21 -17.47 10.08
C GLY A 445 -10.27 -17.53 8.86
N HIS A 446 -10.80 -17.98 7.72
CA HIS A 446 -10.02 -18.13 6.48
C HIS A 446 -9.41 -16.80 5.99
N SER A 447 -10.09 -15.66 6.19
CA SER A 447 -9.53 -14.35 5.82
C SER A 447 -8.34 -13.97 6.70
N GLY A 448 -8.44 -14.16 8.01
CA GLY A 448 -7.32 -13.91 8.93
C GLY A 448 -6.15 -14.85 8.64
N ALA A 449 -6.41 -16.13 8.33
CA ALA A 449 -5.37 -17.06 7.92
C ALA A 449 -4.68 -16.62 6.61
N ARG A 450 -5.45 -16.23 5.57
CA ARG A 450 -4.92 -15.70 4.30
C ARG A 450 -4.04 -14.47 4.54
N GLU A 451 -4.44 -13.56 5.44
CA GLU A 451 -3.65 -12.39 5.83
C GLU A 451 -2.35 -12.77 6.58
N ASN A 452 -2.46 -13.58 7.64
CA ASN A 452 -1.34 -14.05 8.45
C ASN A 452 -0.26 -14.76 7.61
N TYR A 453 -0.67 -15.69 6.75
CA TYR A 453 0.24 -16.46 5.91
C TYR A 453 0.89 -15.58 4.84
N THR A 454 0.12 -14.68 4.22
CA THR A 454 0.67 -13.70 3.28
C THR A 454 1.69 -12.79 3.95
N LEU A 455 1.47 -12.39 5.21
CA LEU A 455 2.41 -11.59 6.00
C LEU A 455 3.68 -12.39 6.33
N GLN A 456 3.56 -13.60 6.86
CA GLN A 456 4.72 -14.41 7.28
C GLN A 456 5.60 -14.86 6.09
N ILE A 457 5.00 -15.23 4.96
CA ILE A 457 5.74 -15.56 3.73
C ILE A 457 6.39 -14.30 3.13
N ARG A 458 5.70 -13.15 3.14
CA ARG A 458 6.29 -11.86 2.73
C ARG A 458 7.50 -11.50 3.59
N ASN A 459 7.44 -11.68 4.91
CA ASN A 459 8.55 -11.41 5.81
C ASN A 459 9.79 -12.24 5.48
N ILE A 460 9.63 -13.55 5.19
CA ILE A 460 10.73 -14.42 4.76
C ILE A 460 11.34 -13.86 3.46
N ALA A 461 10.53 -13.63 2.43
CA ALA A 461 10.99 -13.18 1.12
C ALA A 461 11.60 -11.76 1.15
N GLU A 462 11.13 -10.86 2.01
CA GLU A 462 11.69 -9.52 2.15
C GLU A 462 12.99 -9.49 2.95
N ASN A 463 13.12 -10.29 4.01
CA ASN A 463 14.39 -10.39 4.74
C ASN A 463 15.45 -11.11 3.89
N ALA A 464 15.07 -12.14 3.14
CA ALA A 464 15.92 -12.75 2.11
C ALA A 464 16.43 -11.72 1.09
N ARG A 465 15.53 -10.93 0.47
CA ARG A 465 15.93 -9.88 -0.48
C ARG A 465 16.85 -8.81 0.12
N LYS A 466 16.78 -8.57 1.45
CA LYS A 466 17.66 -7.63 2.16
C LYS A 466 19.04 -8.26 2.38
N SER A 467 19.13 -9.42 3.03
CA SER A 467 20.41 -10.12 3.29
C SER A 467 21.14 -10.44 1.97
N LEU A 468 20.41 -10.96 0.99
CA LEU A 468 20.96 -11.37 -0.31
C LEU A 468 21.16 -10.21 -1.29
N SER A 469 20.90 -8.96 -0.92
CA SER A 469 21.03 -7.78 -1.82
C SER A 469 20.32 -7.91 -3.19
N ARG A 470 19.28 -8.74 -3.28
CA ARG A 470 18.58 -9.15 -4.53
C ARG A 470 19.46 -9.80 -5.62
N SER A 471 20.61 -10.37 -5.28
CA SER A 471 21.45 -11.08 -6.25
C SER A 471 21.02 -12.52 -6.56
N ARG A 472 20.14 -13.12 -5.73
CA ARG A 472 19.75 -14.55 -5.80
C ARG A 472 18.24 -14.77 -5.83
N PRO A 473 17.74 -15.82 -6.53
CA PRO A 473 16.33 -16.18 -6.52
C PRO A 473 15.91 -16.80 -5.17
N ILE A 474 14.60 -16.82 -4.93
CA ILE A 474 13.99 -17.41 -3.74
C ILE A 474 12.88 -18.36 -4.17
N ILE A 475 12.94 -19.61 -3.71
CA ILE A 475 11.88 -20.62 -3.82
C ILE A 475 11.47 -21.02 -2.39
N ILE A 476 10.20 -21.30 -2.15
CA ILE A 476 9.79 -21.93 -0.89
C ILE A 476 10.04 -23.44 -1.05
N GLY A 477 11.05 -23.97 -0.35
CA GLY A 477 11.47 -25.38 -0.50
C GLY A 477 10.40 -26.36 -0.04
N GLU A 478 9.78 -26.06 1.10
CA GLU A 478 8.66 -26.80 1.66
C GLU A 478 7.73 -25.82 2.38
N CYS A 479 6.42 -26.08 2.26
CA CYS A 479 5.43 -25.37 3.07
C CYS A 479 4.19 -26.23 3.31
N GLY A 480 3.56 -26.04 4.47
CA GLY A 480 2.42 -26.87 4.85
C GLY A 480 1.62 -26.35 6.03
N ILE A 481 0.39 -26.82 6.09
CA ILE A 481 -0.49 -26.78 7.26
C ILE A 481 -0.71 -28.24 7.64
N PRO A 482 0.01 -28.79 8.63
CA PRO A 482 -0.10 -30.21 8.95
C PRO A 482 -1.50 -30.52 9.50
N MET A 483 -2.17 -31.43 8.82
CA MET A 483 -3.55 -31.78 9.05
C MET A 483 -3.62 -33.31 9.17
N ASP A 484 -4.07 -33.83 10.32
CA ASP A 484 -4.47 -35.25 10.43
C ASP A 484 -5.80 -35.54 9.67
N VAL A 485 -6.08 -34.73 8.64
CA VAL A 485 -7.28 -34.73 7.79
C VAL A 485 -6.92 -35.31 6.40
N LYS A 486 -6.15 -36.40 6.41
CA LYS A 486 -5.78 -37.24 5.24
C LYS A 486 -4.94 -36.56 4.13
N LEU A 487 -4.24 -35.45 4.42
CA LEU A 487 -3.61 -34.49 3.46
C LEU A 487 -2.44 -33.74 4.17
N TRP A 488 -1.30 -33.29 3.60
CA TRP A 488 -0.81 -33.13 2.23
C TRP A 488 0.68 -33.59 2.07
N ASN A 489 1.01 -34.48 1.13
CA ASN A 489 2.36 -34.78 0.58
C ASN A 489 2.18 -35.53 -0.76
N TYR A 490 3.19 -35.67 -1.63
CA TYR A 490 3.15 -36.65 -2.70
C TYR A 490 3.93 -37.91 -2.34
N ASN A 491 3.19 -39.00 -2.12
CA ASN A 491 3.73 -40.34 -2.03
C ASN A 491 2.67 -41.31 -2.59
N PRO A 492 2.81 -41.84 -3.82
CA PRO A 492 1.84 -42.76 -4.38
C PRO A 492 1.67 -44.05 -3.55
N LEU A 493 2.65 -44.38 -2.72
CA LEU A 493 2.65 -45.57 -1.86
C LEU A 493 1.96 -45.35 -0.50
N ASN A 494 1.54 -44.13 -0.15
CA ASN A 494 0.63 -43.92 0.98
C ASN A 494 -0.71 -44.62 0.68
N ASP A 495 -1.20 -45.42 1.61
CA ASP A 495 -2.57 -45.95 1.58
C ASP A 495 -3.43 -45.36 2.72
N ASP A 496 -4.75 -45.49 2.59
CA ASP A 496 -5.74 -44.89 3.50
C ASP A 496 -5.84 -45.54 4.89
N THR A 497 -5.08 -46.61 5.12
CA THR A 497 -5.03 -47.44 6.33
C THR A 497 -3.72 -47.24 7.11
N HIS A 498 -2.59 -47.13 6.41
CA HIS A 498 -1.24 -47.12 7.01
C HIS A 498 -0.50 -45.77 6.95
N GLY A 499 -0.96 -44.83 6.11
CA GLY A 499 -0.32 -43.51 5.98
C GLY A 499 1.05 -43.58 5.32
N ASP A 500 2.03 -42.80 5.81
CA ASP A 500 3.37 -42.69 5.21
C ASP A 500 4.36 -43.78 5.64
N SER A 501 3.97 -44.67 6.57
CA SER A 501 4.84 -45.70 7.17
C SER A 501 6.08 -45.20 7.94
N TRP A 502 6.25 -43.88 8.11
CA TRP A 502 7.33 -43.27 8.91
C TRP A 502 6.84 -42.89 10.30
N ASN A 503 5.71 -42.20 10.38
CA ASN A 503 5.03 -41.87 11.64
C ASN A 503 3.51 -42.12 11.59
N GLY A 504 2.98 -42.56 10.44
CA GLY A 504 1.58 -42.89 10.23
C GLY A 504 0.74 -41.71 9.72
N GLU A 505 1.35 -40.57 9.40
CA GLU A 505 0.65 -39.44 8.80
C GLU A 505 0.21 -39.81 7.36
N ASN A 506 -1.10 -40.04 7.18
CA ASN A 506 -1.66 -40.19 5.84
C ASN A 506 -1.73 -38.82 5.16
N PHE A 507 -0.57 -38.34 4.71
CA PHE A 507 -0.44 -37.08 4.03
C PHE A 507 -0.91 -37.12 2.57
N SER A 508 -0.90 -38.27 1.87
CA SER A 508 -0.89 -38.17 0.40
C SER A 508 -2.20 -37.79 -0.26
N TRP A 509 -2.13 -36.68 -0.99
CA TRP A 509 -3.19 -36.19 -1.86
C TRP A 509 -3.36 -37.06 -3.12
N PHE A 510 -2.46 -38.01 -3.37
CA PHE A 510 -2.60 -39.08 -4.37
C PHE A 510 -2.51 -40.46 -3.68
N SER A 511 -2.83 -41.56 -4.36
CA SER A 511 -2.50 -42.91 -3.91
C SER A 511 -2.69 -43.90 -5.05
N GLN A 512 -1.70 -44.76 -5.27
CA GLN A 512 -1.75 -45.80 -6.29
C GLN A 512 -2.90 -46.79 -6.04
N SER A 513 -3.29 -47.00 -4.77
CA SER A 513 -4.44 -47.85 -4.38
C SER A 513 -5.79 -47.38 -4.92
N ARG A 514 -5.86 -46.14 -5.41
CA ARG A 514 -7.06 -45.49 -5.95
C ARG A 514 -6.90 -45.11 -7.43
N ALA A 515 -5.75 -45.37 -8.04
CA ALA A 515 -5.43 -45.02 -9.42
C ALA A 515 -5.82 -46.14 -10.39
N ASP A 516 -6.02 -45.82 -11.67
CA ASP A 516 -6.30 -46.82 -12.70
C ASP A 516 -4.99 -47.55 -13.10
N SER A 517 -4.93 -48.85 -12.77
CA SER A 517 -3.79 -49.73 -13.04
C SER A 517 -3.52 -50.01 -14.52
N HIS A 518 -4.38 -49.54 -15.44
CA HIS A 518 -4.25 -49.80 -16.88
C HIS A 518 -3.64 -48.63 -17.68
N LEU A 519 -3.23 -47.54 -17.03
CA LEU A 519 -2.66 -46.34 -17.67
C LEU A 519 -1.17 -46.51 -18.06
N SER A 520 -0.87 -47.46 -18.95
CA SER A 520 0.52 -47.86 -19.30
C SER A 520 0.98 -47.52 -20.72
N SER A 521 0.27 -46.67 -21.47
CA SER A 521 0.63 -46.28 -22.84
C SER A 521 0.86 -44.77 -22.96
N ALA A 522 1.71 -44.34 -23.90
CA ALA A 522 1.99 -42.91 -24.10
C ALA A 522 0.73 -42.06 -24.38
N ALA A 523 -0.30 -42.64 -25.02
CA ALA A 523 -1.59 -42.01 -25.22
C ALA A 523 -2.43 -41.93 -23.93
N ALA A 524 -2.31 -42.91 -23.03
CA ALA A 524 -2.93 -42.84 -21.69
C ALA A 524 -2.27 -41.75 -20.82
N LEU A 525 -0.96 -41.51 -20.99
CA LEU A 525 -0.21 -40.47 -20.28
C LEU A 525 -0.31 -39.06 -20.90
N ALA A 526 -1.21 -38.87 -21.88
CA ALA A 526 -1.46 -37.58 -22.50
C ALA A 526 -2.09 -36.60 -21.50
N GLN A 527 -1.59 -35.37 -21.44
CA GLN A 527 -1.97 -34.36 -20.43
C GLN A 527 -3.49 -34.08 -20.39
N SER A 528 -4.18 -34.22 -21.52
CA SER A 528 -5.63 -34.03 -21.65
C SER A 528 -6.48 -35.16 -21.01
N ASN A 529 -5.91 -36.34 -20.77
CA ASN A 529 -6.65 -37.51 -20.27
C ASN A 529 -7.16 -37.30 -18.83
N LYS A 530 -8.49 -37.31 -18.65
CA LYS A 530 -9.15 -37.20 -17.32
C LYS A 530 -8.90 -38.43 -16.43
N ALA A 531 -8.48 -39.58 -16.97
CA ALA A 531 -8.18 -40.76 -16.16
C ALA A 531 -6.96 -40.57 -15.24
N LEU A 532 -6.03 -39.67 -15.58
CA LEU A 532 -4.87 -39.31 -14.75
C LEU A 532 -5.28 -38.59 -13.45
N ASP A 533 -6.51 -38.07 -13.35
CA ASP A 533 -7.05 -37.51 -12.10
C ASP A 533 -7.50 -38.61 -11.10
N THR A 534 -7.57 -39.87 -11.55
CA THR A 534 -8.06 -41.00 -10.77
C THR A 534 -7.06 -41.36 -9.68
N GLY A 535 -7.49 -41.21 -8.42
CA GLY A 535 -6.68 -41.48 -7.23
C GLY A 535 -6.24 -40.22 -6.48
N ALA A 536 -6.27 -39.06 -7.15
CA ALA A 536 -6.02 -37.76 -6.54
C ALA A 536 -7.18 -37.28 -5.63
N ARG A 537 -6.84 -36.35 -4.76
CA ARG A 537 -7.67 -35.59 -3.83
C ARG A 537 -7.11 -34.17 -3.80
N LEU A 538 -7.95 -33.17 -3.53
CA LEU A 538 -7.58 -31.73 -3.57
C LEU A 538 -7.17 -31.14 -4.94
N LEU A 539 -7.46 -31.76 -6.09
CA LEU A 539 -7.19 -31.13 -7.38
C LEU A 539 -7.77 -29.69 -7.49
N PRO A 540 -9.00 -29.38 -7.05
CA PRO A 540 -9.52 -28.00 -7.03
C PRO A 540 -8.76 -27.00 -6.14
N VAL A 541 -7.85 -27.47 -5.28
CA VAL A 541 -6.98 -26.62 -4.44
C VAL A 541 -5.57 -26.54 -5.00
N LEU A 542 -5.07 -27.63 -5.60
CA LEU A 542 -3.73 -27.77 -6.17
C LEU A 542 -3.63 -27.25 -7.60
N VAL A 543 -4.56 -27.63 -8.47
CA VAL A 543 -4.60 -27.28 -9.90
C VAL A 543 -5.09 -25.84 -10.04
N ARG A 544 -4.23 -24.96 -10.57
CA ARG A 544 -4.46 -23.51 -10.68
C ARG A 544 -3.73 -22.93 -11.88
N PRO A 545 -4.24 -21.87 -12.52
CA PRO A 545 -3.51 -21.16 -13.55
C PRO A 545 -2.32 -20.41 -12.93
N TYR A 546 -1.21 -20.34 -13.65
CA TYR A 546 -0.06 -19.51 -13.27
C TYR A 546 0.81 -19.15 -14.49
N PRO A 547 1.50 -17.99 -14.48
CA PRO A 547 2.35 -17.59 -15.59
C PRO A 547 3.70 -18.31 -15.46
N ALA A 548 3.91 -19.34 -16.26
CA ALA A 548 5.00 -20.29 -16.05
C ALA A 548 6.33 -19.81 -16.67
N LYS A 549 6.30 -19.32 -17.92
CA LYS A 549 7.45 -18.66 -18.58
C LYS A 549 7.05 -17.27 -19.04
N VAL A 550 7.77 -16.24 -18.62
CA VAL A 550 7.37 -14.84 -18.82
C VAL A 550 8.41 -14.07 -19.63
N ALA A 551 8.02 -13.55 -20.80
CA ALA A 551 8.82 -12.62 -21.61
C ALA A 551 8.79 -11.21 -21.01
N GLY A 552 9.29 -11.08 -19.78
CA GLY A 552 9.26 -9.85 -18.99
C GLY A 552 9.42 -10.11 -17.50
N TYR A 553 9.32 -9.06 -16.68
CA TYR A 553 9.36 -9.18 -15.23
C TYR A 553 7.94 -9.25 -14.63
N PRO A 554 7.57 -10.35 -13.95
CA PRO A 554 6.33 -10.42 -13.16
C PRO A 554 6.22 -9.28 -12.15
N VAL A 555 5.03 -8.70 -12.01
CA VAL A 555 4.74 -7.65 -11.02
C VAL A 555 3.73 -8.13 -9.99
N LYS A 556 2.65 -8.78 -10.43
CA LYS A 556 1.55 -9.31 -9.61
C LYS A 556 0.84 -10.41 -10.39
N PHE A 557 0.40 -11.48 -9.73
CA PHE A 557 -0.71 -12.29 -10.22
C PHE A 557 -1.68 -12.59 -9.08
N THR A 558 -2.95 -12.82 -9.42
CA THR A 558 -3.97 -13.32 -8.48
C THR A 558 -4.82 -14.39 -9.17
N TYR A 559 -5.40 -15.28 -8.36
CA TYR A 559 -6.37 -16.29 -8.80
C TYR A 559 -7.41 -16.47 -7.70
N GLU A 560 -8.69 -16.45 -8.05
CA GLU A 560 -9.79 -16.71 -7.12
C GLU A 560 -10.51 -18.02 -7.51
N PRO A 561 -10.39 -19.11 -6.71
CA PRO A 561 -11.00 -20.39 -7.03
C PRO A 561 -12.52 -20.39 -7.22
N CYS A 562 -13.24 -19.45 -6.62
CA CYS A 562 -14.71 -19.44 -6.64
C CYS A 562 -15.30 -19.15 -8.02
N ASP A 563 -14.80 -18.13 -8.73
CA ASP A 563 -15.23 -17.78 -10.09
C ASP A 563 -14.23 -18.23 -11.17
N GLY A 564 -13.00 -18.55 -10.80
CA GLY A 564 -11.92 -18.94 -11.70
C GLY A 564 -11.18 -17.75 -12.34
N SER A 565 -11.42 -16.52 -11.86
CA SER A 565 -10.75 -15.32 -12.35
C SER A 565 -9.24 -15.39 -12.09
N PHE A 566 -8.46 -14.97 -13.09
CA PHE A 566 -7.00 -14.93 -13.05
C PHE A 566 -6.51 -13.59 -13.59
N GLU A 567 -5.82 -12.83 -12.75
CA GLU A 567 -5.21 -11.54 -13.09
C GLU A 567 -3.71 -11.73 -13.16
N PHE A 568 -3.05 -11.30 -14.24
CA PHE A 568 -1.60 -11.29 -14.34
C PHE A 568 -1.07 -9.97 -14.90
N VAL A 569 -0.24 -9.30 -14.11
CA VAL A 569 0.45 -8.06 -14.45
C VAL A 569 1.95 -8.34 -14.48
N TYR A 570 2.57 -8.09 -15.63
CA TYR A 570 4.02 -8.14 -15.82
C TYR A 570 4.48 -6.95 -16.64
N ARG A 571 5.74 -6.56 -16.44
CA ARG A 571 6.42 -5.58 -17.29
C ARG A 571 7.04 -6.34 -18.45
N VAL A 572 6.48 -6.18 -19.65
CA VAL A 572 7.14 -6.60 -20.89
C VAL A 572 8.57 -6.07 -20.89
N LEU A 573 9.53 -6.94 -21.24
CA LEU A 573 10.87 -6.54 -21.60
C LEU A 573 10.98 -6.65 -23.12
N ASP A 574 11.46 -5.60 -23.77
CA ASP A 574 11.75 -5.70 -25.19
C ASP A 574 12.97 -6.62 -25.44
N PRO A 575 13.05 -7.31 -26.59
CA PRO A 575 14.16 -8.19 -26.90
C PRO A 575 15.51 -7.48 -27.06
N GLY A 576 16.54 -8.10 -26.52
CA GLY A 576 17.94 -7.64 -26.53
C GLY A 576 18.88 -8.74 -26.02
N THR A 577 20.12 -8.41 -25.65
CA THR A 577 21.11 -9.43 -25.24
C THR A 577 20.70 -10.27 -24.03
N ALA A 578 19.86 -9.73 -23.14
CA ALA A 578 19.38 -10.42 -21.93
C ALA A 578 18.00 -11.10 -22.06
N MET A 579 17.16 -10.68 -23.03
CA MET A 579 15.82 -11.24 -23.27
C MET A 579 15.70 -11.58 -24.75
N ARG A 580 15.62 -12.88 -25.05
CA ARG A 580 15.60 -13.42 -26.42
C ARG A 580 14.29 -14.16 -26.74
N ALA A 581 13.18 -13.68 -26.16
CA ALA A 581 11.82 -14.12 -26.47
C ALA A 581 10.81 -12.97 -26.40
N ARG A 582 9.69 -13.10 -27.11
CA ARG A 582 8.49 -12.22 -26.99
C ARG A 582 7.28 -12.92 -26.37
N GLU A 583 7.32 -14.25 -26.30
CA GLU A 583 6.19 -15.09 -25.92
C GLU A 583 6.20 -15.42 -24.42
N THR A 584 5.04 -15.25 -23.80
CA THR A 584 4.74 -15.65 -22.43
C THR A 584 3.82 -16.87 -22.48
N GLU A 585 4.16 -17.90 -21.70
CA GLU A 585 3.42 -19.14 -21.57
C GLU A 585 2.77 -19.22 -20.18
N ILE A 586 1.44 -19.28 -20.14
CA ILE A 586 0.62 -19.35 -18.94
C ILE A 586 0.00 -20.75 -18.87
N PHE A 587 0.24 -21.49 -17.80
CA PHE A 587 -0.49 -22.73 -17.55
C PHE A 587 -1.95 -22.38 -17.24
N LEU A 588 -2.90 -22.97 -17.96
CA LEU A 588 -4.33 -22.75 -17.80
C LEU A 588 -5.04 -24.11 -17.87
N PRO A 589 -5.30 -24.74 -16.71
CA PRO A 589 -5.64 -26.15 -16.63
C PRO A 589 -7.04 -26.47 -17.18
N ALA A 590 -7.15 -27.65 -17.80
CA ALA A 590 -8.39 -28.15 -18.40
C ALA A 590 -9.52 -28.34 -17.37
N GLU A 591 -9.21 -28.64 -16.11
CA GLU A 591 -10.18 -28.71 -15.00
C GLU A 591 -10.97 -27.40 -14.81
N ILE A 592 -10.34 -26.26 -15.11
CA ILE A 592 -10.98 -24.93 -15.02
C ILE A 592 -11.56 -24.50 -16.38
N ALA A 593 -10.83 -24.76 -17.46
CA ALA A 593 -11.14 -24.19 -18.77
C ALA A 593 -12.09 -25.02 -19.65
N SER A 594 -12.11 -26.37 -19.54
CA SER A 594 -12.77 -27.22 -20.55
C SER A 594 -14.29 -27.07 -20.61
N ASP A 595 -14.94 -26.80 -19.47
CA ASP A 595 -16.39 -26.64 -19.35
C ASP A 595 -16.80 -25.16 -19.19
N ARG A 596 -15.93 -24.19 -19.52
CA ARG A 596 -16.17 -22.73 -19.36
C ARG A 596 -15.81 -21.94 -20.63
N ARG A 597 -16.51 -20.82 -20.86
CA ARG A 597 -16.09 -19.84 -21.88
C ARG A 597 -14.91 -19.02 -21.33
N LEU A 598 -13.72 -19.23 -21.90
CA LEU A 598 -12.58 -18.36 -21.65
C LEU A 598 -12.85 -16.95 -22.21
N VAL A 599 -12.56 -15.93 -21.41
CA VAL A 599 -12.57 -14.51 -21.78
C VAL A 599 -11.20 -13.95 -21.39
N ILE A 600 -10.58 -13.18 -22.29
CA ILE A 600 -9.25 -12.61 -22.10
C ILE A 600 -9.37 -11.11 -22.36
N GLU A 601 -8.92 -10.31 -21.40
CA GLU A 601 -8.90 -8.85 -21.47
C GLU A 601 -7.46 -8.37 -21.22
N SER A 602 -7.05 -7.30 -21.91
CA SER A 602 -5.78 -6.62 -21.65
C SER A 602 -5.91 -5.12 -21.91
N ASP A 603 -4.99 -4.39 -21.31
CA ASP A 603 -4.71 -2.96 -21.42
C ASP A 603 -4.12 -2.48 -22.77
N GLY A 604 -3.85 -3.38 -23.72
CA GLY A 604 -3.22 -3.08 -25.02
C GLY A 604 -4.15 -3.27 -26.23
N SER A 605 -3.89 -2.52 -27.30
CA SER A 605 -4.69 -2.53 -28.54
C SER A 605 -4.59 -3.82 -29.35
N ASP A 606 -3.45 -4.50 -29.30
CA ASP A 606 -3.10 -5.61 -30.18
C ASP A 606 -2.89 -6.89 -29.35
N LEU A 607 -3.96 -7.69 -29.24
CA LEU A 607 -4.06 -8.79 -28.27
C LEU A 607 -3.77 -10.15 -28.91
N GLU A 608 -2.51 -10.38 -29.30
CA GLU A 608 -2.05 -11.65 -29.88
C GLU A 608 -1.92 -12.74 -28.80
N CYS A 609 -2.95 -13.58 -28.67
CA CYS A 609 -2.97 -14.72 -27.76
C CYS A 609 -3.65 -15.97 -28.36
N LEU A 610 -3.23 -17.15 -27.90
CA LEU A 610 -3.82 -18.45 -28.27
C LEU A 610 -3.89 -19.36 -27.03
N TYR A 611 -5.05 -19.96 -26.76
CA TYR A 611 -5.18 -21.05 -25.79
C TYR A 611 -5.17 -22.40 -26.51
N ASP A 612 -4.19 -23.25 -26.20
CA ASP A 612 -4.15 -24.65 -26.58
C ASP A 612 -4.68 -25.52 -25.41
N PRO A 613 -5.87 -26.15 -25.53
CA PRO A 613 -6.45 -26.96 -24.47
C PRO A 613 -5.81 -28.35 -24.33
N LEU A 614 -5.07 -28.83 -25.33
CA LEU A 614 -4.34 -30.11 -25.26
C LEU A 614 -3.04 -29.95 -24.47
N ARG A 615 -2.32 -28.85 -24.68
CA ARG A 615 -1.14 -28.41 -23.90
C ARG A 615 -1.50 -27.72 -22.58
N GLN A 616 -2.80 -27.46 -22.35
CA GLN A 616 -3.33 -26.66 -21.25
C GLN A 616 -2.58 -25.32 -21.06
N THR A 617 -2.25 -24.66 -22.17
CA THR A 617 -1.32 -23.52 -22.21
C THR A 617 -1.93 -22.34 -22.97
N LEU A 618 -1.96 -21.17 -22.32
CA LEU A 618 -2.28 -19.89 -22.94
C LEU A 618 -0.97 -19.17 -23.31
N PHE A 619 -0.75 -19.03 -24.61
CA PHE A 619 0.35 -18.28 -25.20
C PHE A 619 -0.06 -16.82 -25.40
N ARG A 620 0.82 -15.87 -25.05
CA ARG A 620 0.67 -14.42 -25.33
C ARG A 620 1.95 -13.89 -25.96
N LEU A 621 1.84 -13.26 -27.13
CA LEU A 621 2.97 -12.58 -27.78
C LEU A 621 3.00 -11.10 -27.39
N SER A 622 4.20 -10.56 -27.20
CA SER A 622 4.38 -9.17 -26.77
C SER A 622 4.71 -8.27 -27.96
N SER A 623 3.91 -7.22 -28.17
CA SER A 623 4.08 -6.24 -29.24
C SER A 623 5.36 -5.41 -29.04
N THR A 624 6.38 -5.64 -29.87
CA THR A 624 7.66 -4.92 -29.82
C THR A 624 7.57 -3.53 -30.43
N SER A 625 7.88 -2.50 -29.64
CA SER A 625 7.94 -1.11 -30.12
C SER A 625 9.09 -0.31 -29.52
N ILE A 626 10.31 -0.87 -29.52
CA ILE A 626 11.52 -0.05 -29.28
C ILE A 626 11.76 0.87 -30.49
N PRO A 627 11.99 2.18 -30.30
CA PRO A 627 12.63 3.01 -31.32
C PRO A 627 14.07 2.53 -31.57
N THR A 628 14.43 2.32 -32.84
CA THR A 628 15.74 1.78 -33.30
C THR A 628 16.97 2.49 -32.69
N SER A 629 16.82 3.74 -32.25
CA SER A 629 17.83 4.51 -31.53
C SER A 629 18.32 3.87 -30.22
N ILE A 630 17.50 3.06 -29.52
CA ILE A 630 17.91 2.42 -28.27
C ILE A 630 18.78 1.19 -28.56
N GLN A 631 18.37 0.32 -29.49
CA GLN A 631 19.17 -0.84 -29.93
C GLN A 631 20.54 -0.40 -30.46
N ASN A 632 20.59 0.67 -31.27
CA ASN A 632 21.83 1.24 -31.76
C ASN A 632 22.72 1.81 -30.63
N TRP A 633 22.13 2.33 -29.55
CA TRP A 633 22.87 2.81 -28.39
C TRP A 633 23.45 1.66 -27.55
N GLU A 634 22.69 0.59 -27.32
CA GLU A 634 23.16 -0.58 -26.57
C GLU A 634 24.28 -1.32 -27.31
N ALA A 635 24.16 -1.48 -28.63
CA ALA A 635 25.22 -2.04 -29.47
C ALA A 635 26.50 -1.18 -29.44
N ALA A 636 26.37 0.16 -29.51
CA ALA A 636 27.51 1.07 -29.34
C ALA A 636 28.12 1.02 -27.93
N GLY A 637 27.31 0.75 -26.90
CA GLY A 637 27.76 0.54 -25.53
C GLY A 637 28.60 -0.73 -25.35
N ALA A 638 28.20 -1.83 -26.00
CA ALA A 638 28.97 -3.08 -26.01
C ALA A 638 30.32 -2.88 -26.72
N LEU A 639 30.33 -2.28 -27.91
CA LEU A 639 31.56 -1.97 -28.65
C LEU A 639 32.52 -1.06 -27.86
N LEU A 640 31.99 -0.12 -27.06
CA LEU A 640 32.80 0.71 -26.18
C LEU A 640 33.39 -0.09 -25.01
N ALA A 641 32.64 -1.03 -24.42
CA ALA A 641 33.15 -1.91 -23.36
C ALA A 641 34.27 -2.83 -23.88
N ASP A 642 34.11 -3.41 -25.07
CA ASP A 642 35.15 -4.21 -25.73
C ASP A 642 36.38 -3.37 -26.08
N ALA A 643 36.20 -2.13 -26.57
CA ALA A 643 37.30 -1.22 -26.87
C ALA A 643 38.10 -0.83 -25.60
N VAL A 644 37.41 -0.53 -24.49
CA VAL A 644 38.06 -0.22 -23.20
C VAL A 644 38.76 -1.45 -22.62
N THR A 645 38.17 -2.65 -22.75
CA THR A 645 38.78 -3.91 -22.29
C THR A 645 40.05 -4.25 -23.09
N ASN A 646 40.02 -4.05 -24.41
CA ASN A 646 41.22 -4.20 -25.23
C ASN A 646 42.27 -3.12 -24.94
N TYR A 647 41.87 -1.87 -24.70
CA TYR A 647 42.80 -0.80 -24.33
C TYR A 647 43.51 -1.09 -22.99
N LEU A 648 42.75 -1.55 -21.98
CA LEU A 648 43.32 -2.02 -20.71
C LEU A 648 44.32 -3.16 -20.93
N LYS A 649 43.94 -4.19 -21.70
CA LYS A 649 44.85 -5.30 -22.04
C LYS A 649 46.15 -4.83 -22.69
N PHE A 650 46.10 -3.87 -23.62
CA PHE A 650 47.29 -3.31 -24.24
C PHE A 650 48.09 -2.39 -23.31
N SER A 651 47.44 -1.71 -22.35
CA SER A 651 48.13 -0.94 -21.30
C SER A 651 48.89 -1.84 -20.33
N THR A 652 48.26 -2.92 -19.84
CA THR A 652 48.94 -3.91 -18.98
C THR A 652 50.05 -4.63 -19.73
N PHE A 653 49.86 -4.98 -21.01
CA PHE A 653 50.95 -5.53 -21.83
C PHE A 653 52.12 -4.55 -22.01
N LEU A 654 51.86 -3.24 -22.06
CA LEU A 654 52.90 -2.20 -22.13
C LEU A 654 53.62 -1.98 -20.78
N GLU A 655 52.97 -2.30 -19.67
CA GLU A 655 53.55 -2.33 -18.31
C GLU A 655 54.40 -3.60 -18.07
N GLU A 656 53.94 -4.75 -18.55
CA GLU A 656 54.65 -6.04 -18.51
C GLU A 656 55.81 -6.14 -19.53
N SER A 657 55.86 -5.25 -20.51
CA SER A 657 56.89 -5.25 -21.55
C SER A 657 58.25 -4.81 -21.02
N HIS A 658 59.22 -5.72 -20.98
CA HIS A 658 60.64 -5.36 -20.91
C HIS A 658 61.07 -4.67 -22.21
N LEU A 659 60.89 -3.35 -22.27
CA LEU A 659 61.34 -2.51 -23.37
C LEU A 659 62.88 -2.59 -23.49
N GLU A 660 63.37 -3.05 -24.64
CA GLU A 660 64.78 -2.94 -25.01
C GLU A 660 65.24 -1.46 -25.01
N PRO A 661 66.54 -1.17 -24.82
CA PRO A 661 67.03 0.20 -24.62
C PRO A 661 66.67 1.13 -25.79
N VAL A 662 65.68 1.99 -25.57
CA VAL A 662 65.22 3.01 -26.53
C VAL A 662 66.19 4.20 -26.50
N ASP A 663 66.76 4.56 -27.65
CA ASP A 663 67.76 5.64 -27.81
C ASP A 663 67.30 7.02 -27.28
N ASN A 664 66.00 7.26 -27.16
CA ASN A 664 65.44 8.49 -26.60
C ASN A 664 64.18 8.22 -25.73
N PRO A 665 64.35 7.92 -24.43
CA PRO A 665 63.23 7.60 -23.54
C PRO A 665 62.23 8.76 -23.35
N GLY A 666 62.69 10.01 -23.48
CA GLY A 666 61.86 11.20 -23.25
C GLY A 666 60.71 11.36 -24.25
N ASP A 667 60.89 10.93 -25.50
CA ASP A 667 59.82 10.97 -26.51
C ASP A 667 58.74 9.92 -26.25
N LEU A 668 59.13 8.74 -25.74
CA LEU A 668 58.20 7.68 -25.36
C LEU A 668 57.31 8.12 -24.18
N VAL A 669 57.93 8.70 -23.14
CA VAL A 669 57.22 9.27 -21.97
C VAL A 669 56.30 10.41 -22.42
N SER A 670 56.79 11.35 -23.22
CA SER A 670 56.00 12.46 -23.79
C SER A 670 54.75 11.98 -24.53
N ARG A 671 54.86 10.89 -25.31
CA ARG A 671 53.72 10.29 -26.03
C ARG A 671 52.74 9.58 -25.10
N ILE A 672 53.21 8.95 -24.03
CA ILE A 672 52.34 8.35 -22.99
C ILE A 672 51.61 9.47 -22.24
N ASP A 673 52.32 10.48 -21.72
CA ASP A 673 51.72 11.62 -20.99
C ASP A 673 50.72 12.39 -21.87
N THR A 674 51.05 12.64 -23.14
CA THR A 674 50.12 13.28 -24.09
C THR A 674 48.86 12.43 -24.29
N SER A 675 49.00 11.10 -24.33
CA SER A 675 47.86 10.19 -24.45
C SER A 675 47.00 10.20 -23.18
N LEU A 676 47.62 10.10 -21.99
CA LEU A 676 46.93 10.17 -20.70
C LEU A 676 46.19 11.50 -20.51
N GLN A 677 46.81 12.63 -20.86
CA GLN A 677 46.19 13.97 -20.72
C GLN A 677 45.10 14.25 -21.76
N THR A 678 45.21 13.70 -22.98
CA THR A 678 44.30 14.03 -24.09
C THR A 678 43.17 13.02 -24.24
N LEU A 679 43.47 11.72 -24.19
CA LEU A 679 42.49 10.66 -24.41
C LEU A 679 41.54 10.53 -23.21
N HIS A 680 42.05 10.43 -21.98
CA HIS A 680 41.19 10.31 -20.78
C HIS A 680 40.31 11.54 -20.59
N LYS A 681 40.87 12.75 -20.73
CA LYS A 681 40.11 14.01 -20.66
C LYS A 681 39.00 14.09 -21.72
N THR A 682 39.21 13.51 -22.90
CA THR A 682 38.18 13.43 -23.96
C THR A 682 37.13 12.37 -23.62
N LEU A 683 37.54 11.19 -23.16
CA LEU A 683 36.65 10.12 -22.70
C LEU A 683 35.76 10.59 -21.55
N ASP A 684 36.31 11.20 -20.50
CA ASP A 684 35.56 11.73 -19.36
C ASP A 684 34.51 12.75 -19.79
N GLN A 685 34.85 13.69 -20.68
CA GLN A 685 33.90 14.67 -21.20
C GLN A 685 32.77 14.02 -22.01
N GLN A 686 33.05 13.02 -22.84
CA GLN A 686 32.04 12.35 -23.64
C GLN A 686 31.19 11.38 -22.78
N LEU A 687 31.79 10.67 -21.82
CA LEU A 687 31.09 9.83 -20.84
C LEU A 687 30.19 10.66 -19.93
N TYR A 688 30.64 11.83 -19.48
CA TYR A 688 29.82 12.78 -18.71
C TYR A 688 28.63 13.30 -19.54
N ARG A 689 28.86 13.69 -20.80
CA ARG A 689 27.79 14.11 -21.73
C ARG A 689 26.81 12.97 -22.02
N SER A 690 27.30 11.76 -22.23
CA SER A 690 26.49 10.54 -22.44
C SER A 690 25.63 10.22 -21.22
N ARG A 691 26.22 10.14 -20.02
CA ARG A 691 25.50 9.98 -18.74
C ARG A 691 24.44 11.08 -18.56
N GLY A 692 24.76 12.33 -18.89
CA GLY A 692 23.82 13.46 -18.85
C GLY A 692 22.67 13.37 -19.85
N ALA A 693 22.89 12.79 -21.04
CA ALA A 693 21.85 12.52 -22.03
C ALA A 693 20.95 11.35 -21.59
N LEU A 694 21.55 10.24 -21.16
CA LEU A 694 20.85 9.04 -20.71
C LEU A 694 20.01 9.32 -19.45
N ALA A 695 20.52 10.10 -18.49
CA ALA A 695 19.75 10.53 -17.33
C ALA A 695 18.51 11.36 -17.73
N LYS A 696 18.63 12.26 -18.72
CA LYS A 696 17.49 13.02 -19.25
C LYS A 696 16.47 12.10 -19.95
N THR A 697 16.92 11.13 -20.74
CA THR A 697 16.03 10.17 -21.42
C THR A 697 15.33 9.23 -20.43
N ARG A 698 16.07 8.65 -19.47
CA ARG A 698 15.51 7.85 -18.37
C ARG A 698 14.44 8.62 -17.59
N ASN A 699 14.74 9.86 -17.20
CA ASN A 699 13.81 10.67 -16.40
C ASN A 699 12.55 11.10 -17.20
N ARG A 700 12.60 11.05 -18.54
CA ARG A 700 11.41 11.17 -19.40
C ARG A 700 10.59 9.87 -19.42
N LEU A 701 11.22 8.73 -19.69
CA LEU A 701 10.53 7.44 -19.84
C LEU A 701 9.97 6.86 -18.53
N ALA A 702 10.67 7.10 -17.41
CA ALA A 702 10.34 6.56 -16.09
C ALA A 702 9.32 7.40 -15.29
N SER A 703 9.11 8.67 -15.66
CA SER A 703 8.14 9.53 -14.98
C SER A 703 6.76 9.39 -15.64
N PRO A 704 5.69 8.97 -14.91
CA PRO A 704 4.36 8.76 -15.48
C PRO A 704 3.78 9.98 -16.20
N ILE A 705 4.25 11.18 -15.85
CA ILE A 705 3.76 12.44 -16.42
C ILE A 705 3.92 12.53 -17.94
N TYR A 706 4.96 11.90 -18.52
CA TYR A 706 5.18 11.92 -19.98
C TYR A 706 4.25 10.98 -20.74
N ARG A 707 3.35 10.27 -20.05
CA ARG A 707 2.31 9.39 -20.63
C ARG A 707 0.92 10.03 -20.60
N LEU A 708 0.76 11.17 -19.94
CA LEU A 708 -0.48 11.92 -19.91
C LEU A 708 -0.46 12.97 -21.03
N PRO A 709 -1.51 13.08 -21.87
CA PRO A 709 -1.65 14.15 -22.84
C PRO A 709 -1.59 15.54 -22.18
N GLU A 710 -1.15 16.58 -22.91
CA GLU A 710 -1.05 17.93 -22.36
C GLU A 710 -2.42 18.51 -21.99
N GLU A 711 -3.48 18.02 -22.62
CA GLU A 711 -4.89 18.29 -22.32
C GLU A 711 -5.28 17.72 -20.95
N VAL A 712 -4.96 16.45 -20.67
CA VAL A 712 -5.26 15.80 -19.38
C VAL A 712 -4.47 16.44 -18.25
N LEU A 713 -3.20 16.80 -18.51
CA LEU A 713 -2.39 17.59 -17.57
C LEU A 713 -2.98 18.99 -17.33
N SER A 714 -3.54 19.63 -18.36
CA SER A 714 -4.17 20.95 -18.22
C SER A 714 -5.42 20.89 -17.35
N GLU A 715 -6.29 19.89 -17.50
CA GLU A 715 -7.46 19.72 -16.63
C GLU A 715 -7.06 19.35 -15.18
N ILE A 716 -6.05 18.50 -14.97
CA ILE A 716 -5.49 18.24 -13.62
C ILE A 716 -4.94 19.53 -12.99
N PHE A 717 -4.25 20.36 -13.77
CA PHE A 717 -3.73 21.64 -13.29
C PHE A 717 -4.85 22.66 -13.02
N LEU A 718 -5.93 22.68 -13.82
CA LEU A 718 -7.12 23.51 -13.55
C LEU A 718 -7.80 23.11 -12.24
N LEU A 719 -7.96 21.81 -11.98
CA LEU A 719 -8.47 21.31 -10.70
C LEU A 719 -7.56 21.64 -9.50
N SER A 720 -6.25 21.81 -9.74
CA SER A 720 -5.26 22.16 -8.71
C SER A 720 -5.15 23.67 -8.45
N VAL A 721 -5.45 24.51 -9.46
CA VAL A 721 -5.42 25.98 -9.38
C VAL A 721 -6.78 26.57 -8.97
N ASN A 722 -7.88 25.90 -9.33
CA ASN A 722 -9.25 26.28 -8.99
C ASN A 722 -9.83 25.36 -7.87
N GLY A 723 -8.97 24.67 -7.13
CA GLY A 723 -9.37 23.73 -6.08
C GLY A 723 -9.97 24.44 -4.85
N PRO A 724 -10.87 23.77 -4.10
CA PRO A 724 -11.48 24.35 -2.90
C PRO A 724 -10.42 24.75 -1.87
N ILE A 725 -10.51 25.98 -1.36
CA ILE A 725 -9.47 26.57 -0.50
C ILE A 725 -9.62 26.04 0.93
N GLU A 726 -8.90 24.97 1.26
CA GLU A 726 -8.64 24.56 2.65
C GLU A 726 -7.79 25.64 3.35
N SER A 727 -8.46 26.65 3.90
CA SER A 727 -7.83 27.79 4.57
C SER A 727 -7.77 27.57 6.07
N SER A 728 -6.56 27.40 6.60
CA SER A 728 -6.29 27.34 8.05
C SER A 728 -6.30 28.72 8.71
N ARG A 729 -7.24 29.59 8.32
CA ARG A 729 -7.47 30.94 8.88
C ARG A 729 -8.98 31.11 9.09
N PRO A 730 -9.42 31.75 10.19
CA PRO A 730 -10.83 31.79 10.60
C PRO A 730 -11.71 32.79 9.81
N PHE A 731 -11.32 33.12 8.57
CA PHE A 731 -12.05 34.03 7.69
C PHE A 731 -11.96 33.51 6.25
N LEU A 732 -13.04 33.67 5.49
CA LEU A 732 -13.03 33.43 4.05
C LEU A 732 -11.99 34.38 3.40
N PRO A 733 -11.14 33.90 2.47
CA PRO A 733 -10.19 34.76 1.79
C PRO A 733 -10.93 35.78 0.92
N ASP A 734 -10.56 37.05 1.02
CA ASP A 734 -10.99 38.09 0.09
C ASP A 734 -10.56 37.79 -1.36
N ALA A 735 -11.13 38.50 -2.33
CA ALA A 735 -10.82 38.30 -3.75
C ALA A 735 -9.32 38.48 -4.04
N GLY A 736 -8.66 39.44 -3.38
CA GLY A 736 -7.21 39.60 -3.45
C GLY A 736 -6.44 38.35 -3.00
N GLU A 737 -6.76 37.82 -1.82
CA GLU A 737 -6.17 36.62 -1.23
C GLU A 737 -6.48 35.35 -2.05
N GLN A 738 -7.68 35.24 -2.65
CA GLN A 738 -8.02 34.18 -3.60
C GLN A 738 -7.14 34.24 -4.85
N VAL A 739 -7.03 35.41 -5.50
CA VAL A 739 -6.19 35.62 -6.69
C VAL A 739 -4.71 35.39 -6.39
N ARG A 740 -4.21 35.85 -5.23
CA ARG A 740 -2.84 35.55 -4.76
C ARG A 740 -2.61 34.03 -4.65
N LYS A 741 -3.58 33.28 -4.14
CA LYS A 741 -3.50 31.80 -4.03
C LYS A 741 -3.52 31.11 -5.39
N ILE A 742 -4.41 31.52 -6.30
CA ILE A 742 -4.49 31.03 -7.69
C ILE A 742 -3.13 31.19 -8.38
N TYR A 743 -2.54 32.39 -8.32
CA TYR A 743 -1.22 32.65 -8.91
C TYR A 743 -0.10 31.90 -8.18
N HIS A 744 -0.14 31.78 -6.85
CA HIS A 744 0.84 31.00 -6.09
C HIS A 744 0.81 29.51 -6.46
N GLN A 745 -0.38 28.90 -6.56
CA GLN A 745 -0.55 27.52 -7.02
C GLN A 745 -0.04 27.35 -8.45
N LEU A 746 -0.40 28.26 -9.37
CA LEU A 746 0.11 28.26 -10.74
C LEU A 746 1.65 28.34 -10.78
N TYR A 747 2.28 29.27 -10.07
CA TYR A 747 3.73 29.38 -10.01
C TYR A 747 4.41 28.15 -9.38
N ASN A 748 3.79 27.51 -8.37
CA ASN A 748 4.27 26.25 -7.82
C ASN A 748 4.25 25.13 -8.87
N LEU A 749 3.18 24.99 -9.66
CA LEU A 749 3.11 24.03 -10.78
C LEU A 749 4.19 24.32 -11.85
N LEU A 750 4.38 25.59 -12.22
CA LEU A 750 5.45 26.03 -13.13
C LEU A 750 6.87 25.81 -12.56
N GLY A 751 6.99 25.63 -11.24
CA GLY A 751 8.23 25.30 -10.54
C GLY A 751 8.68 23.85 -10.70
N VAL A 752 7.73 22.89 -10.76
CA VAL A 752 8.00 21.44 -10.62
C VAL A 752 8.95 20.89 -11.68
N CYS A 753 8.66 21.07 -12.97
CA CYS A 753 9.54 20.64 -14.06
C CYS A 753 9.29 21.39 -15.37
N THR A 754 10.16 21.19 -16.37
CA THR A 754 10.05 21.86 -17.67
C THR A 754 8.80 21.50 -18.47
N VAL A 755 8.20 20.31 -18.26
CA VAL A 755 6.93 19.92 -18.90
C VAL A 755 5.75 20.64 -18.25
N TRP A 756 5.67 20.62 -16.92
CA TRP A 756 4.61 21.34 -16.18
C TRP A 756 4.67 22.83 -16.50
N ARG A 757 5.88 23.38 -16.61
CA ARG A 757 6.13 24.73 -17.07
C ARG A 757 5.64 24.98 -18.51
N LYS A 758 5.91 24.08 -19.46
CA LYS A 758 5.40 24.20 -20.85
C LYS A 758 3.86 24.24 -20.86
N VAL A 759 3.22 23.28 -20.20
CA VAL A 759 1.75 23.15 -20.18
C VAL A 759 1.11 24.39 -19.54
N GLY A 760 1.53 24.78 -18.34
CA GLY A 760 0.97 25.94 -17.63
C GLY A 760 1.26 27.30 -18.28
N LEU A 761 2.38 27.45 -19.01
CA LEU A 761 2.66 28.67 -19.78
C LEU A 761 1.87 28.75 -21.10
N ASN A 762 1.61 27.62 -21.74
CA ASN A 762 0.99 27.57 -23.07
C ASN A 762 -0.54 27.52 -23.03
N HIS A 763 -1.14 27.00 -21.95
CA HIS A 763 -2.58 26.80 -21.85
C HIS A 763 -3.31 28.09 -21.41
N PRO A 764 -4.07 28.78 -22.29
CA PRO A 764 -4.46 30.19 -22.05
C PRO A 764 -5.43 30.41 -20.87
N LYS A 765 -6.19 29.39 -20.48
CA LYS A 765 -7.21 29.47 -19.42
C LYS A 765 -6.63 29.76 -18.02
N PHE A 766 -5.34 29.47 -17.79
CA PHE A 766 -4.65 29.85 -16.53
C PHE A 766 -4.38 31.36 -16.40
N TRP A 767 -4.56 32.11 -17.48
CA TRP A 767 -4.18 33.52 -17.60
C TRP A 767 -5.41 34.42 -17.89
N SER A 768 -6.63 33.87 -17.82
CA SER A 768 -7.90 34.58 -18.06
C SER A 768 -8.30 35.51 -16.91
N ILE A 769 -7.94 35.17 -15.68
CA ILE A 769 -8.03 36.08 -14.53
C ILE A 769 -6.91 37.11 -14.68
N VAL A 770 -7.20 38.41 -14.54
CA VAL A 770 -6.22 39.49 -14.66
C VAL A 770 -6.05 40.20 -13.30
N PRO A 771 -4.91 40.01 -12.61
CA PRO A 771 -4.74 40.45 -11.23
C PRO A 771 -4.24 41.89 -11.11
N MET A 772 -5.10 42.78 -10.62
CA MET A 772 -4.74 44.11 -10.12
C MET A 772 -4.96 44.18 -8.60
N VAL A 773 -4.30 43.26 -7.90
CA VAL A 773 -4.39 43.08 -6.44
C VAL A 773 -3.17 43.69 -5.78
N ASP A 774 -3.37 44.61 -4.85
CA ASP A 774 -2.32 45.35 -4.15
C ASP A 774 -1.36 44.45 -3.32
N SER A 775 -0.10 44.89 -3.24
CA SER A 775 1.01 44.21 -2.56
C SER A 775 2.14 45.18 -2.20
N THR A 776 2.95 44.82 -1.21
CA THR A 776 4.14 45.59 -0.78
C THR A 776 5.27 45.69 -1.81
N TYR A 777 5.12 45.15 -3.02
CA TYR A 777 6.13 45.13 -4.08
C TYR A 777 5.56 45.55 -5.43
N ALA A 778 5.45 46.86 -5.66
CA ALA A 778 4.79 47.45 -6.83
C ALA A 778 5.24 46.89 -8.21
N CYS A 779 6.47 46.38 -8.32
CA CYS A 779 6.97 45.75 -9.55
C CYS A 779 6.28 44.42 -9.94
N TRP A 780 5.53 43.77 -9.03
CA TRP A 780 4.81 42.54 -9.35
C TRP A 780 3.51 42.78 -10.13
N HIS A 781 2.87 43.95 -9.98
CA HIS A 781 1.55 44.23 -10.59
C HIS A 781 1.64 44.34 -12.11
N SER A 782 2.49 45.24 -12.62
CA SER A 782 2.64 45.48 -14.06
C SER A 782 3.11 44.24 -14.83
N LEU A 783 4.02 43.46 -14.24
CA LEU A 783 4.42 42.15 -14.77
C LEU A 783 3.26 41.14 -14.79
N SER A 784 2.47 41.04 -13.71
CA SER A 784 1.38 40.06 -13.63
C SER A 784 0.24 40.38 -14.59
N VAL A 785 -0.16 41.64 -14.70
CA VAL A 785 -1.17 42.11 -15.69
C VAL A 785 -0.68 41.85 -17.11
N GLY A 786 0.53 42.33 -17.46
CA GLY A 786 1.09 42.19 -18.80
C GLY A 786 1.24 40.74 -19.26
N LEU A 787 1.76 39.86 -18.39
CA LEU A 787 1.89 38.43 -18.70
C LEU A 787 0.54 37.72 -18.87
N SER A 788 -0.49 38.14 -18.14
CA SER A 788 -1.82 37.51 -18.22
C SER A 788 -2.56 37.95 -19.49
N LEU A 789 -2.47 39.24 -19.85
CA LEU A 789 -2.95 39.74 -21.13
C LEU A 789 -2.23 39.08 -22.31
N GLN A 790 -0.91 38.88 -22.23
CA GLN A 790 -0.11 38.21 -23.27
C GLN A 790 -0.47 36.72 -23.45
N ARG A 791 -0.76 36.00 -22.35
CA ARG A 791 -0.94 34.52 -22.38
C ARG A 791 -2.39 34.05 -22.47
N SER A 792 -3.37 34.89 -22.14
CA SER A 792 -4.80 34.60 -22.29
C SER A 792 -5.24 34.44 -23.76
N GLY A 793 -4.46 34.93 -24.73
CA GLY A 793 -4.73 34.77 -26.16
C GLY A 793 -6.08 35.36 -26.57
N VAL A 794 -7.03 34.50 -26.93
CA VAL A 794 -8.41 34.88 -27.33
C VAL A 794 -9.45 34.63 -26.23
N GLN A 795 -9.06 34.18 -25.05
CA GLN A 795 -10.00 33.91 -23.95
C GLN A 795 -10.66 35.20 -23.44
N ASN A 796 -11.88 35.05 -22.91
CA ASN A 796 -12.53 36.09 -22.12
C ASN A 796 -11.71 36.39 -20.86
N LEU A 797 -11.79 37.63 -20.38
CA LEU A 797 -11.02 38.13 -19.25
C LEU A 797 -11.91 38.40 -18.03
N HIS A 798 -11.40 38.01 -16.87
CA HIS A 798 -11.99 38.24 -15.56
C HIS A 798 -11.06 39.18 -14.77
N VAL A 799 -11.35 40.48 -14.81
CA VAL A 799 -10.48 41.50 -14.19
C VAL A 799 -10.83 41.64 -12.70
N VAL A 800 -9.82 41.54 -11.84
CA VAL A 800 -9.96 41.68 -10.39
C VAL A 800 -9.05 42.80 -9.89
N VAL A 801 -9.66 43.89 -9.40
CA VAL A 801 -8.98 45.03 -8.78
C VAL A 801 -9.24 45.01 -7.28
N ASP A 802 -8.18 44.94 -6.48
CA ASP A 802 -8.27 44.96 -5.02
C ASP A 802 -7.26 45.96 -4.44
N ALA A 803 -7.78 47.07 -3.90
CA ALA A 803 -7.03 48.20 -3.34
C ALA A 803 -7.17 48.29 -1.80
N THR A 804 -7.30 47.16 -1.10
CA THR A 804 -7.63 47.13 0.33
C THR A 804 -6.46 47.19 1.32
N HIS A 805 -5.20 47.28 0.87
CA HIS A 805 -4.04 47.41 1.76
C HIS A 805 -3.41 48.83 1.73
N HIS A 806 -3.13 49.38 0.55
CA HIS A 806 -2.46 50.66 0.34
C HIS A 806 -3.00 51.39 -0.92
N SER A 807 -3.98 52.27 -0.77
CA SER A 807 -4.60 53.05 -1.87
C SER A 807 -3.67 53.96 -2.67
N ALA A 808 -2.46 54.25 -2.17
CA ALA A 808 -1.50 55.16 -2.80
C ALA A 808 -0.81 54.64 -4.07
N TYR A 809 -1.06 53.39 -4.50
CA TYR A 809 -0.24 52.71 -5.52
C TYR A 809 -0.85 52.57 -6.92
N PHE A 810 -2.17 52.58 -7.09
CA PHE A 810 -2.78 52.46 -8.43
C PHE A 810 -2.75 53.78 -9.18
N ARG A 811 -1.96 53.83 -10.27
CA ARG A 811 -1.92 54.97 -11.18
C ARG A 811 -2.87 54.75 -12.35
N VAL A 812 -3.26 55.85 -13.01
CA VAL A 812 -3.97 55.81 -14.30
C VAL A 812 -3.19 54.98 -15.33
N GLU A 813 -1.86 55.07 -15.28
CA GLU A 813 -0.90 54.28 -16.09
C GLU A 813 -1.13 52.75 -15.98
N ASP A 814 -1.45 52.22 -14.80
CA ASP A 814 -1.57 50.77 -14.57
C ASP A 814 -2.80 50.14 -15.23
N PHE A 815 -3.82 50.95 -15.55
CA PHE A 815 -5.03 50.52 -16.25
C PHE A 815 -4.89 50.62 -17.79
N HIS A 816 -3.86 51.29 -18.32
CA HIS A 816 -3.66 51.41 -19.78
C HIS A 816 -3.61 50.05 -20.52
N PRO A 817 -2.92 49.00 -20.03
CA PRO A 817 -2.90 47.68 -20.69
C PRO A 817 -4.29 47.04 -20.85
N LEU A 818 -5.23 47.33 -19.94
CA LEU A 818 -6.61 46.86 -20.05
C LEU A 818 -7.38 47.56 -21.17
N THR A 819 -7.03 48.80 -21.52
CA THR A 819 -7.75 49.58 -22.55
C THR A 819 -7.68 48.93 -23.94
N GLU A 820 -6.58 48.22 -24.25
CA GLU A 820 -6.41 47.48 -25.51
C GLU A 820 -7.17 46.14 -25.53
N SER A 821 -7.48 45.57 -24.35
CA SER A 821 -8.20 44.30 -24.20
C SER A 821 -9.66 44.45 -23.75
N LEU A 822 -10.22 45.66 -23.71
CA LEU A 822 -11.61 45.94 -23.29
C LEU A 822 -12.63 45.02 -23.96
N SER A 823 -12.46 44.71 -25.24
CA SER A 823 -13.35 43.84 -26.02
C SER A 823 -13.46 42.41 -25.49
N ARG A 824 -12.50 41.93 -24.68
CA ARG A 824 -12.48 40.59 -24.08
C ARG A 824 -12.95 40.53 -22.63
N ILE A 825 -13.17 41.66 -21.96
CA ILE A 825 -13.55 41.67 -20.54
C ILE A 825 -14.99 41.19 -20.38
N GLN A 826 -15.17 40.06 -19.69
CA GLN A 826 -16.47 39.46 -19.38
C GLN A 826 -16.93 39.83 -17.96
N SER A 827 -16.03 39.84 -16.98
CA SER A 827 -16.31 40.29 -15.62
C SER A 827 -15.32 41.36 -15.15
N LEU A 828 -15.83 42.34 -14.40
CA LEU A 828 -15.05 43.37 -13.74
C LEU A 828 -15.41 43.42 -12.26
N ASN A 829 -14.45 43.06 -11.41
CA ASN A 829 -14.58 42.95 -9.97
C ASN A 829 -13.68 44.02 -9.33
N ILE A 830 -14.24 45.02 -8.65
CA ILE A 830 -13.49 46.12 -8.03
C ILE A 830 -13.84 46.25 -6.54
N ARG A 831 -12.83 46.13 -5.68
CA ARG A 831 -12.90 46.25 -4.22
C ARG A 831 -11.86 47.26 -3.72
N SER A 832 -12.26 48.23 -2.89
CA SER A 832 -11.33 49.20 -2.30
C SER A 832 -11.71 49.60 -0.87
N LYS A 833 -10.72 50.08 -0.11
CA LYS A 833 -10.89 50.81 1.16
C LYS A 833 -11.18 52.31 0.98
N HIS A 834 -11.32 52.80 -0.25
CA HIS A 834 -11.48 54.22 -0.57
C HIS A 834 -12.64 54.43 -1.55
N PRO A 835 -13.70 55.19 -1.19
CA PRO A 835 -14.85 55.39 -2.06
C PRO A 835 -14.51 56.22 -3.31
N GLU A 836 -13.43 56.99 -3.29
CA GLU A 836 -12.92 57.76 -4.42
C GLU A 836 -12.34 56.91 -5.57
N ASP A 837 -11.86 55.69 -5.31
CA ASP A 837 -11.15 54.87 -6.31
C ASP A 837 -12.03 54.44 -7.48
N ILE A 838 -13.26 54.00 -7.21
CA ILE A 838 -14.21 53.55 -8.25
C ILE A 838 -14.49 54.68 -9.27
N PRO A 839 -14.83 55.92 -8.84
CA PRO A 839 -14.91 57.07 -9.73
C PRO A 839 -13.61 57.53 -10.41
N TYR A 840 -12.42 57.09 -9.96
CA TYR A 840 -11.17 57.31 -10.68
C TYR A 840 -10.90 56.23 -11.74
N ILE A 841 -11.21 54.96 -11.45
CA ILE A 841 -10.99 53.82 -12.34
C ILE A 841 -11.96 53.84 -13.52
N PHE A 842 -13.25 54.09 -13.26
CA PHE A 842 -14.32 54.03 -14.27
C PHE A 842 -14.06 54.93 -15.49
N PRO A 843 -13.71 56.22 -15.34
CA PRO A 843 -13.45 57.12 -16.49
C PRO A 843 -12.19 56.80 -17.28
N VAL A 844 -11.30 55.94 -16.76
CA VAL A 844 -10.12 55.45 -17.48
C VAL A 844 -10.49 54.25 -18.33
N LEU A 845 -11.08 53.21 -17.72
CA LEU A 845 -11.48 51.99 -18.41
C LEU A 845 -12.55 52.25 -19.50
N PHE A 846 -13.56 53.06 -19.19
CA PHE A 846 -14.69 53.30 -20.11
C PHE A 846 -14.51 54.53 -21.01
N ARG A 847 -13.30 55.12 -21.08
CA ARG A 847 -13.00 56.28 -21.94
C ARG A 847 -13.32 56.05 -23.42
N GLN A 848 -13.15 54.82 -23.91
CA GLN A 848 -13.46 54.43 -25.30
C GLN A 848 -14.87 53.82 -25.46
N GLY A 849 -15.67 53.85 -24.40
CA GLY A 849 -17.01 53.26 -24.33
C GLY A 849 -17.07 51.96 -23.51
N VAL A 850 -18.30 51.47 -23.32
CA VAL A 850 -18.60 50.25 -22.56
C VAL A 850 -18.27 49.00 -23.40
N PRO A 851 -17.54 48.00 -22.85
CA PRO A 851 -17.31 46.71 -23.50
C PRO A 851 -18.59 45.98 -23.92
N GLN A 852 -18.56 45.31 -25.08
CA GLN A 852 -19.73 44.57 -25.57
C GLN A 852 -19.97 43.23 -24.83
N HIS A 853 -18.91 42.65 -24.25
CA HIS A 853 -18.95 41.35 -23.57
C HIS A 853 -19.01 41.42 -22.04
N LEU A 854 -18.95 42.64 -21.46
CA LEU A 854 -19.03 42.83 -20.00
C LEU A 854 -20.43 42.46 -19.51
N SER A 855 -20.51 41.29 -18.88
CA SER A 855 -21.74 40.65 -18.41
C SER A 855 -21.81 40.58 -16.88
N GLU A 856 -20.70 40.77 -16.17
CA GLU A 856 -20.67 40.74 -14.71
C GLU A 856 -19.90 41.94 -14.16
N LEU A 857 -20.51 42.66 -13.22
CA LEU A 857 -19.91 43.80 -12.54
C LEU A 857 -20.12 43.68 -11.04
N ALA A 858 -19.01 43.63 -10.29
CA ALA A 858 -19.00 43.65 -8.84
C ALA A 858 -18.26 44.89 -8.32
N LEU A 859 -18.86 45.60 -7.36
CA LEU A 859 -18.31 46.81 -6.72
C LEU A 859 -18.43 46.73 -5.19
N CYS A 860 -17.34 46.96 -4.44
CA CYS A 860 -17.38 47.07 -2.98
C CYS A 860 -16.45 48.16 -2.43
N PHE A 861 -16.98 48.89 -1.45
CA PHE A 861 -16.22 49.76 -0.54
C PHE A 861 -16.15 49.14 0.87
N THR A 862 -14.96 48.71 1.29
CA THR A 862 -14.73 48.13 2.62
C THR A 862 -14.35 49.22 3.62
N GLY A 863 -15.32 49.76 4.36
CA GLY A 863 -15.08 50.67 5.50
C GLY A 863 -14.68 49.91 6.77
N GLU A 864 -14.14 50.63 7.77
CA GLU A 864 -13.52 50.02 8.96
C GLU A 864 -14.55 49.51 10.01
N ASP A 865 -15.73 50.12 10.10
CA ASP A 865 -16.72 49.88 11.18
C ASP A 865 -17.98 49.08 10.76
N ASN A 866 -17.98 48.42 9.59
CA ASN A 866 -19.14 47.65 9.07
C ASN A 866 -20.45 48.47 8.84
N GLN A 867 -20.39 49.80 9.03
CA GLN A 867 -21.54 50.70 8.85
C GLN A 867 -21.83 50.97 7.37
N VAL A 868 -23.10 51.22 7.07
CA VAL A 868 -23.56 51.69 5.75
C VAL A 868 -23.03 53.10 5.50
N TYR A 869 -22.29 53.26 4.41
CA TYR A 869 -21.69 54.53 4.01
C TYR A 869 -22.78 55.49 3.52
N ARG A 870 -22.85 56.66 4.17
CA ARG A 870 -23.87 57.69 3.91
C ARG A 870 -23.17 58.96 3.43
N VAL A 871 -23.45 59.35 2.19
CA VAL A 871 -22.94 60.60 1.60
C VAL A 871 -23.79 61.79 2.07
N PRO A 872 -23.22 62.81 2.73
CA PRO A 872 -23.93 64.06 2.97
C PRO A 872 -24.23 64.76 1.62
N PRO A 873 -25.47 65.24 1.35
CA PRO A 873 -25.87 65.73 0.02
C PRO A 873 -24.98 66.82 -0.59
N GLU A 874 -24.34 67.63 0.25
CA GLU A 874 -23.48 68.74 -0.19
C GLU A 874 -22.11 68.27 -0.72
N ASN A 875 -21.68 67.07 -0.35
CA ASN A 875 -20.32 66.57 -0.51
C ASN A 875 -20.20 65.40 -1.51
N ASP A 876 -21.13 65.32 -2.47
CA ASP A 876 -21.20 64.26 -3.47
C ASP A 876 -20.08 64.35 -4.53
N PHE A 877 -18.88 63.95 -4.13
CA PHE A 877 -17.72 63.72 -4.99
C PHE A 877 -17.96 62.59 -5.99
N PHE A 878 -18.75 61.59 -5.62
CA PHE A 878 -18.97 60.35 -6.36
C PHE A 878 -19.76 60.61 -7.64
N ALA A 879 -20.94 61.22 -7.55
CA ALA A 879 -21.74 61.62 -8.70
C ALA A 879 -21.01 62.66 -9.57
N ARG A 880 -20.33 63.65 -8.96
CA ARG A 880 -19.55 64.67 -9.70
C ARG A 880 -18.44 64.05 -10.57
N LYS A 881 -17.83 62.95 -10.13
CA LYS A 881 -16.79 62.22 -10.89
C LYS A 881 -17.36 61.23 -11.91
N LEU A 882 -18.52 60.62 -11.64
CA LEU A 882 -19.21 59.74 -12.59
C LEU A 882 -20.09 60.48 -13.61
N ALA A 883 -20.40 61.76 -13.41
CA ALA A 883 -21.22 62.59 -14.30
C ALA A 883 -20.83 62.50 -15.81
N PRO A 884 -19.55 62.49 -16.20
CA PRO A 884 -19.15 62.31 -17.61
C PRO A 884 -19.50 60.93 -18.20
N LEU A 885 -19.71 59.93 -17.35
CA LEU A 885 -20.09 58.57 -17.74
C LEU A 885 -21.60 58.31 -17.68
N LEU A 886 -22.40 59.14 -17.02
CA LEU A 886 -23.87 58.94 -16.92
C LEU A 886 -24.57 58.65 -18.27
N PRO A 887 -24.21 59.26 -19.42
CA PRO A 887 -24.78 58.90 -20.72
C PRO A 887 -24.50 57.45 -21.16
N HIS A 888 -23.46 56.83 -20.62
CA HIS A 888 -23.03 55.45 -20.92
C HIS A 888 -23.54 54.43 -19.89
N PHE A 889 -23.92 54.85 -18.68
CA PHE A 889 -24.42 53.94 -17.64
C PHE A 889 -25.62 53.10 -18.09
N PRO A 890 -26.66 53.62 -18.78
CA PRO A 890 -27.76 52.78 -19.29
C PRO A 890 -27.30 51.68 -20.25
N LYS A 891 -26.22 51.89 -21.01
CA LYS A 891 -25.62 50.87 -21.89
C LYS A 891 -24.83 49.82 -21.10
N LEU A 892 -24.17 50.22 -20.01
CA LEU A 892 -23.52 49.32 -19.05
C LEU A 892 -24.55 48.46 -18.31
N MET A 893 -25.52 49.07 -17.63
CA MET A 893 -26.59 48.33 -16.92
C MET A 893 -27.42 47.47 -17.89
N GLY A 894 -27.47 47.84 -19.17
CA GLY A 894 -28.11 47.07 -20.23
C GLY A 894 -27.34 45.83 -20.71
N SER A 895 -26.02 45.74 -20.52
CA SER A 895 -25.22 44.58 -20.93
C SER A 895 -25.15 43.47 -19.88
N LEU A 896 -25.30 43.82 -18.60
CA LEU A 896 -25.09 42.93 -17.45
C LEU A 896 -26.10 41.76 -17.35
N HIS A 897 -25.56 40.64 -16.92
CA HIS A 897 -26.22 39.41 -16.51
C HIS A 897 -26.21 39.25 -14.97
N ALA A 898 -25.11 39.62 -14.32
CA ALA A 898 -25.02 39.75 -12.88
C ALA A 898 -24.53 41.16 -12.48
N PHE A 899 -25.18 41.76 -11.48
CA PHE A 899 -24.73 43.00 -10.85
C PHE A 899 -24.66 42.82 -9.34
N ARG A 900 -23.48 43.09 -8.76
CA ARG A 900 -23.18 42.90 -7.34
C ARG A 900 -22.61 44.22 -6.78
N ILE A 901 -23.24 44.79 -5.75
CA ILE A 901 -22.82 46.07 -5.18
C ILE A 901 -22.90 46.04 -3.66
N SER A 902 -21.83 46.50 -2.99
CA SER A 902 -21.76 46.61 -1.52
C SER A 902 -21.19 47.95 -1.08
N ASN A 903 -21.94 48.71 -0.29
CA ASN A 903 -21.48 49.93 0.38
C ASN A 903 -21.03 51.09 -0.54
N VAL A 904 -21.32 51.01 -1.83
CA VAL A 904 -20.95 52.03 -2.84
C VAL A 904 -22.17 52.92 -3.12
N PRO A 905 -22.05 54.27 -3.05
CA PRO A 905 -23.12 55.18 -3.41
C PRO A 905 -23.60 54.99 -4.85
N PHE A 906 -24.91 55.13 -5.10
CA PHE A 906 -25.46 54.98 -6.45
C PHE A 906 -26.77 55.76 -6.61
N GLU A 907 -26.93 56.47 -7.72
CA GLU A 907 -28.15 57.22 -8.05
C GLU A 907 -29.15 56.33 -8.82
N TRP A 908 -30.11 55.74 -8.11
CA TRP A 908 -31.08 54.77 -8.64
C TRP A 908 -31.99 55.36 -9.71
N LYS A 909 -32.23 56.68 -9.67
CA LYS A 909 -33.03 57.43 -10.66
C LYS A 909 -32.47 57.38 -12.10
N HIS A 910 -31.22 56.93 -12.27
CA HIS A 910 -30.56 56.77 -13.57
C HIS A 910 -30.36 55.31 -13.99
N ILE A 911 -30.85 54.34 -13.20
CA ILE A 911 -30.77 52.92 -13.51
C ILE A 911 -32.01 52.44 -14.26
N THR A 912 -31.79 51.64 -15.30
CA THR A 912 -32.79 50.73 -15.85
C THR A 912 -32.04 49.46 -16.26
N PHE A 913 -32.37 48.33 -15.63
CA PHE A 913 -31.82 47.03 -15.99
C PHE A 913 -32.51 46.50 -17.25
N SER A 914 -31.79 45.68 -18.05
CA SER A 914 -32.36 45.00 -19.21
C SER A 914 -32.86 43.59 -18.88
N ALA A 915 -33.56 42.97 -19.83
CA ALA A 915 -33.96 41.56 -19.79
C ALA A 915 -32.79 40.55 -19.87
N ARG A 916 -31.55 40.98 -19.63
CA ARG A 916 -30.36 40.11 -19.48
C ARG A 916 -30.00 39.82 -18.03
N LEU A 917 -30.38 40.70 -17.11
CA LEU A 917 -30.04 40.59 -15.69
C LEU A 917 -30.80 39.42 -15.05
N VAL A 918 -30.04 38.50 -14.46
CA VAL A 918 -30.51 37.26 -13.84
C VAL A 918 -30.10 37.17 -12.37
N GLU A 919 -28.96 37.75 -11.98
CA GLU A 919 -28.55 37.93 -10.59
C GLU A 919 -28.42 39.43 -10.24
N LEU A 920 -28.99 39.81 -9.08
CA LEU A 920 -28.83 41.13 -8.48
C LEU A 920 -28.53 40.99 -6.99
N ARG A 921 -27.32 41.35 -6.56
CA ARG A 921 -26.93 41.42 -5.14
C ARG A 921 -26.64 42.86 -4.73
N ILE A 922 -27.34 43.33 -3.71
CA ILE A 922 -27.24 44.70 -3.18
C ILE A 922 -27.05 44.61 -1.67
N GLU A 923 -26.01 45.25 -1.16
CA GLU A 923 -25.56 45.11 0.22
C GLU A 923 -25.14 46.46 0.83
N SER A 924 -25.52 46.70 2.08
CA SER A 924 -25.07 47.87 2.85
C SER A 924 -25.28 49.22 2.12
N ILE A 925 -26.47 49.44 1.54
CA ILE A 925 -26.83 50.68 0.84
C ILE A 925 -27.93 51.43 1.60
N ALA A 926 -27.75 52.74 1.75
CA ALA A 926 -28.79 53.66 2.23
C ALA A 926 -29.68 54.14 1.07
N LEU A 927 -30.99 54.20 1.31
CA LEU A 927 -31.98 54.77 0.39
C LEU A 927 -32.70 55.94 1.12
N PRO A 928 -32.15 57.18 1.04
CA PRO A 928 -32.69 58.32 1.75
C PRO A 928 -33.91 58.91 1.06
N GLY A 929 -35.02 59.03 1.79
CA GLY A 929 -36.23 59.71 1.34
C GLY A 929 -37.07 58.90 0.34
N ASN A 930 -38.34 59.29 0.16
CA ASN A 930 -39.26 58.51 -0.67
C ASN A 930 -38.89 58.54 -2.16
N LEU A 931 -38.18 59.57 -2.63
CA LEU A 931 -37.77 59.69 -4.02
C LEU A 931 -36.79 58.58 -4.41
N GLU A 932 -35.72 58.39 -3.64
CA GLU A 932 -34.68 57.40 -3.96
C GLU A 932 -35.19 55.97 -3.75
N ILE A 933 -36.07 55.76 -2.76
CA ILE A 933 -36.77 54.48 -2.57
C ILE A 933 -37.72 54.19 -3.75
N THR A 934 -38.44 55.20 -4.27
CA THR A 934 -39.28 55.03 -5.47
C THR A 934 -38.42 54.73 -6.70
N ALA A 935 -37.27 55.38 -6.85
CA ALA A 935 -36.33 55.15 -7.93
C ALA A 935 -35.73 53.73 -7.88
N PHE A 936 -35.27 53.28 -6.70
CA PHE A 936 -34.79 51.92 -6.45
C PHE A 936 -35.84 50.87 -6.84
N MET A 937 -37.09 51.04 -6.41
CA MET A 937 -38.18 50.12 -6.72
C MET A 937 -38.54 50.13 -8.21
N THR A 938 -38.46 51.30 -8.86
CA THR A 938 -38.67 51.44 -10.31
C THR A 938 -37.57 50.72 -11.11
N ALA A 939 -36.31 50.91 -10.73
CA ALA A 939 -35.18 50.19 -11.33
C ALA A 939 -35.32 48.68 -11.15
N LEU A 940 -35.60 48.20 -9.93
CA LEU A 940 -35.83 46.79 -9.65
C LEU A 940 -36.97 46.20 -10.51
N SER A 941 -38.06 46.94 -10.71
CA SER A 941 -39.18 46.47 -11.55
C SER A 941 -38.85 46.36 -13.04
N SER A 942 -37.72 46.89 -13.54
CA SER A 942 -37.32 46.74 -14.93
C SER A 942 -36.57 45.42 -15.20
N ALA A 943 -36.08 44.74 -14.17
CA ALA A 943 -35.33 43.48 -14.26
C ALA A 943 -36.27 42.26 -14.47
N CYS A 944 -37.00 42.23 -15.58
CA CYS A 944 -38.07 41.26 -15.81
C CYS A 944 -37.63 39.78 -15.91
N GLU A 945 -36.38 39.50 -16.28
CA GLU A 945 -35.81 38.14 -16.33
C GLU A 945 -35.00 37.76 -15.07
N LEU A 946 -35.01 38.59 -14.02
CA LEU A 946 -34.30 38.37 -12.77
C LEU A 946 -34.74 37.07 -12.07
N ARG A 947 -33.77 36.27 -11.62
CA ARG A 947 -34.01 34.96 -10.98
C ARG A 947 -33.50 34.91 -9.55
N ASP A 948 -32.37 35.54 -9.26
CA ASP A 948 -31.75 35.58 -7.94
C ASP A 948 -31.60 37.04 -7.47
N LEU A 949 -32.33 37.40 -6.42
CA LEU A 949 -32.35 38.72 -5.80
C LEU A 949 -31.86 38.63 -4.36
N LYS A 950 -30.73 39.29 -4.05
CA LYS A 950 -30.14 39.32 -2.70
C LYS A 950 -30.10 40.77 -2.19
N LEU A 951 -30.82 41.05 -1.10
CA LEU A 951 -30.89 42.37 -0.46
C LEU A 951 -30.43 42.27 1.00
N ILE A 952 -29.30 42.90 1.31
CA ILE A 952 -28.57 42.72 2.57
C ILE A 952 -28.32 44.09 3.21
N ARG A 953 -28.67 44.27 4.50
CA ARG A 953 -28.39 45.49 5.29
C ARG A 953 -28.80 46.80 4.56
N ILE A 954 -29.99 46.82 3.94
CA ILE A 954 -30.49 48.00 3.21
C ILE A 954 -31.18 48.98 4.18
N GLU A 955 -30.72 50.22 4.18
CA GLU A 955 -31.18 51.28 5.09
C GLU A 955 -32.09 52.28 4.38
N ALA A 956 -33.35 51.88 4.19
CA ALA A 956 -34.38 52.71 3.57
C ALA A 956 -35.23 53.44 4.63
N PHE A 957 -35.27 54.77 4.55
CA PHE A 957 -36.05 55.63 5.45
C PHE A 957 -36.81 56.70 4.68
N ALA A 958 -38.07 56.90 5.06
CA ALA A 958 -38.96 57.88 4.44
C ALA A 958 -38.64 59.32 4.90
N ASP A 959 -39.10 60.31 4.15
CA ASP A 959 -39.03 61.73 4.54
C ASP A 959 -39.86 61.99 5.82
N GLU A 960 -39.59 63.07 6.56
CA GLU A 960 -40.30 63.37 7.82
C GLU A 960 -41.83 63.33 7.68
N GLY A 961 -42.51 62.70 8.63
CA GLY A 961 -43.97 62.59 8.68
C GLY A 961 -44.61 61.73 7.58
N SER A 962 -43.83 61.14 6.68
CA SER A 962 -44.34 60.37 5.52
C SER A 962 -44.27 58.85 5.71
N THR A 963 -44.96 58.11 4.84
CA THR A 963 -44.88 56.64 4.77
C THR A 963 -44.19 56.20 3.48
N LEU A 964 -43.35 55.16 3.56
CA LEU A 964 -42.70 54.52 2.42
C LEU A 964 -43.65 54.31 1.22
N PRO A 965 -43.19 54.57 -0.02
CA PRO A 965 -44.02 54.54 -1.22
C PRO A 965 -44.52 53.12 -1.52
N GLN A 966 -45.79 52.98 -1.92
CA GLN A 966 -46.40 51.68 -2.22
C GLN A 966 -46.43 51.43 -3.74
N SER A 967 -45.46 50.66 -4.24
CA SER A 967 -45.35 50.27 -5.64
C SER A 967 -45.35 48.74 -5.76
N GLN A 968 -46.17 48.16 -6.65
CA GLN A 968 -46.06 46.73 -6.98
C GLN A 968 -44.91 46.49 -7.99
N LEU A 969 -44.22 45.36 -7.84
CA LEU A 969 -43.10 44.92 -8.66
C LEU A 969 -43.49 43.67 -9.47
N SER A 970 -43.21 43.71 -10.77
CA SER A 970 -43.46 42.58 -11.68
C SER A 970 -42.17 41.83 -12.00
N LEU A 971 -41.84 40.82 -11.19
CA LEU A 971 -40.65 39.96 -11.34
C LEU A 971 -41.04 38.51 -11.74
N PRO A 972 -41.49 38.26 -12.98
CA PRO A 972 -42.15 37.01 -13.38
C PRO A 972 -41.21 35.79 -13.48
N ARG A 973 -39.89 35.98 -13.41
CA ARG A 973 -38.88 34.91 -13.46
C ARG A 973 -38.22 34.59 -12.12
N LEU A 974 -38.63 35.25 -11.04
CA LEU A 974 -37.96 35.18 -9.75
C LEU A 974 -37.97 33.75 -9.19
N GLN A 975 -36.79 33.23 -8.85
CA GLN A 975 -36.57 31.85 -8.37
C GLN A 975 -36.02 31.82 -6.94
N ILE A 976 -35.16 32.77 -6.58
CA ILE A 976 -34.52 32.91 -5.27
C ILE A 976 -34.67 34.36 -4.81
N VAL A 977 -35.05 34.53 -3.56
CA VAL A 977 -35.02 35.83 -2.86
C VAL A 977 -34.28 35.62 -1.54
N TYR A 978 -33.22 36.39 -1.32
CA TYR A 978 -32.41 36.36 -0.11
C TYR A 978 -32.49 37.73 0.57
N LEU A 979 -32.98 37.76 1.81
CA LEU A 979 -33.13 38.99 2.60
C LEU A 979 -32.36 38.87 3.92
N GLU A 980 -31.51 39.85 4.23
CA GLU A 980 -30.66 39.83 5.44
C GLU A 980 -30.57 41.23 6.08
N GLU A 981 -30.56 41.30 7.41
CA GLU A 981 -30.36 42.54 8.18
C GLU A 981 -31.31 43.71 7.80
N LEU A 982 -32.54 43.42 7.41
CA LEU A 982 -33.49 44.46 6.98
C LEU A 982 -34.35 44.99 8.14
N TYR A 983 -34.49 46.31 8.22
CA TYR A 983 -35.43 46.98 9.12
C TYR A 983 -36.89 46.66 8.76
N PHE A 984 -37.78 46.65 9.77
CA PHE A 984 -39.16 46.19 9.65
C PHE A 984 -39.97 46.93 8.58
N ASN A 985 -39.80 48.25 8.49
CA ASN A 985 -40.51 49.10 7.53
C ASN A 985 -40.14 48.75 6.09
N PHE A 986 -38.86 48.49 5.80
CA PHE A 986 -38.41 48.11 4.47
C PHE A 986 -38.78 46.65 4.13
N LEU A 987 -38.64 45.70 5.07
CA LEU A 987 -39.08 44.31 4.86
C LEU A 987 -40.60 44.24 4.57
N LYS A 988 -41.39 45.02 5.29
CA LYS A 988 -42.84 45.17 5.10
C LYS A 988 -43.19 45.85 3.77
N LEU A 989 -42.34 46.72 3.23
CA LEU A 989 -42.47 47.24 1.88
C LEU A 989 -42.23 46.14 0.85
N LEU A 990 -41.10 45.42 0.94
CA LEU A 990 -40.74 44.36 0.00
C LEU A 990 -41.82 43.28 -0.12
N PHE A 991 -42.33 42.76 1.01
CA PHE A 991 -43.40 41.75 1.04
C PHE A 991 -44.79 42.25 0.55
N ARG A 992 -44.98 43.56 0.41
CA ARG A 992 -46.19 44.14 -0.22
C ARG A 992 -45.99 44.45 -1.71
N SER A 993 -44.74 44.66 -2.10
CA SER A 993 -44.36 45.10 -3.43
C SER A 993 -44.09 43.92 -4.36
N ILE A 994 -43.33 42.93 -3.90
CA ILE A 994 -43.10 41.68 -4.62
C ILE A 994 -44.34 40.80 -4.43
N ALA A 995 -45.04 40.48 -5.52
CA ALA A 995 -46.20 39.61 -5.48
C ALA A 995 -45.80 38.18 -5.03
N PRO A 996 -46.52 37.55 -4.07
CA PRO A 996 -46.23 36.19 -3.63
C PRO A 996 -46.23 35.19 -4.80
N GLY A 997 -45.10 34.51 -5.00
CA GLY A 997 -44.86 33.62 -6.15
C GLY A 997 -44.16 32.32 -5.79
N SER A 998 -43.72 31.57 -6.80
CA SER A 998 -43.11 30.24 -6.62
C SER A 998 -41.67 30.24 -6.09
N TYR A 999 -41.05 31.42 -5.93
CA TYR A 999 -39.64 31.58 -5.53
C TYR A 999 -39.31 30.93 -4.17
N HIS A 1000 -38.03 30.68 -3.94
CA HIS A 1000 -37.48 30.25 -2.67
C HIS A 1000 -37.04 31.48 -1.88
N LEU A 1001 -37.87 31.89 -0.91
CA LEU A 1001 -37.54 32.96 0.01
C LEU A 1001 -36.68 32.42 1.16
N THR A 1002 -35.45 32.93 1.22
CA THR A 1002 -34.52 32.80 2.34
C THR A 1002 -34.50 34.09 3.13
N LEU A 1003 -34.62 34.00 4.45
CA LEU A 1003 -34.62 35.15 5.35
C LEU A 1003 -33.57 34.92 6.46
N ASN A 1004 -32.58 35.81 6.53
CA ASN A 1004 -31.60 35.87 7.63
C ASN A 1004 -32.02 37.00 8.59
N LEU A 1005 -32.42 36.63 9.80
CA LEU A 1005 -32.96 37.57 10.78
C LEU A 1005 -31.88 38.10 11.73
N SER A 1006 -31.90 39.41 11.96
CA SER A 1006 -31.17 40.08 13.04
C SER A 1006 -32.11 41.01 13.82
N GLU A 1007 -31.65 41.54 14.95
CA GLU A 1007 -32.41 42.46 15.80
C GLU A 1007 -32.94 43.72 15.07
N ARG A 1008 -32.38 44.10 13.91
CA ARG A 1008 -32.89 45.20 13.05
C ARG A 1008 -34.38 45.03 12.68
N ILE A 1009 -34.91 43.79 12.59
CA ILE A 1009 -36.34 43.55 12.30
C ILE A 1009 -37.27 44.00 13.44
N ARG A 1010 -36.74 44.26 14.65
CA ARG A 1010 -37.51 44.86 15.75
C ARG A 1010 -37.69 46.37 15.61
N GLN A 1011 -37.11 47.01 14.59
CA GLN A 1011 -37.05 48.46 14.46
C GLN A 1011 -37.57 48.93 13.09
N ASN A 1012 -38.28 50.05 13.07
CA ASN A 1012 -38.46 50.86 11.87
C ASN A 1012 -37.33 51.89 11.82
N LEU A 1013 -36.64 52.02 10.68
CA LEU A 1013 -35.71 53.13 10.46
C LEU A 1013 -36.47 54.38 10.01
N LEU A 1014 -36.32 55.48 10.75
CA LEU A 1014 -37.03 56.74 10.52
C LEU A 1014 -36.11 57.77 9.83
N ALA A 1015 -36.69 58.93 9.49
CA ALA A 1015 -35.91 60.14 9.27
C ALA A 1015 -34.96 60.39 10.48
N ASP A 1016 -33.86 61.11 10.22
CA ASP A 1016 -32.72 61.29 11.13
C ASP A 1016 -31.97 60.01 11.54
N SER A 1017 -32.29 58.84 10.97
CA SER A 1017 -31.76 57.52 11.38
C SER A 1017 -32.24 57.02 12.75
N ASN A 1018 -33.18 57.71 13.39
CA ASN A 1018 -33.78 57.25 14.63
C ASN A 1018 -34.53 55.93 14.40
N THR A 1019 -34.59 55.07 15.43
CA THR A 1019 -35.28 53.77 15.35
C THR A 1019 -36.53 53.75 16.21
N GLY A 1020 -37.61 53.17 15.68
CA GLY A 1020 -38.90 53.03 16.38
C GLY A 1020 -39.30 51.56 16.53
N ASP A 1021 -39.45 51.10 17.77
CA ASP A 1021 -39.68 49.69 18.12
C ASP A 1021 -40.94 49.06 17.51
N VAL A 1022 -40.85 47.75 17.24
CA VAL A 1022 -41.89 46.91 16.67
C VAL A 1022 -42.14 45.72 17.59
N ARG A 1023 -43.40 45.52 17.98
CA ARG A 1023 -43.81 44.38 18.82
C ARG A 1023 -43.84 43.09 18.03
N ASP A 1024 -43.41 42.00 18.66
CA ASP A 1024 -43.27 40.66 18.05
C ASP A 1024 -44.55 40.15 17.40
N GLU A 1025 -45.75 40.41 17.96
CA GLU A 1025 -47.00 39.98 17.32
C GLU A 1025 -47.24 40.66 15.97
N THR A 1026 -46.58 41.79 15.69
CA THR A 1026 -46.61 42.49 14.41
C THR A 1026 -45.60 41.91 13.43
N ILE A 1027 -44.46 41.43 13.92
CA ILE A 1027 -43.45 40.71 13.15
C ILE A 1027 -44.01 39.34 12.72
N HIS A 1028 -44.49 38.53 13.68
CA HIS A 1028 -45.09 37.22 13.40
C HIS A 1028 -46.27 37.29 12.42
N ARG A 1029 -47.12 38.33 12.48
CA ARG A 1029 -48.21 38.53 11.51
C ARG A 1029 -47.72 38.88 10.10
N LEU A 1030 -46.59 39.58 9.96
CA LEU A 1030 -45.98 39.87 8.66
C LEU A 1030 -45.31 38.62 8.07
N LEU A 1031 -44.58 37.87 8.90
CA LEU A 1031 -43.91 36.63 8.50
C LEU A 1031 -44.93 35.55 8.07
N ALA A 1032 -46.01 35.37 8.82
CA ALA A 1032 -47.06 34.39 8.52
C ALA A 1032 -47.87 34.67 7.24
N GLN A 1033 -47.73 35.87 6.66
CA GLN A 1033 -48.33 36.23 5.36
C GLN A 1033 -47.45 35.82 4.17
N ASN A 1034 -46.23 35.31 4.41
CA ASN A 1034 -45.21 35.08 3.38
C ASN A 1034 -44.67 33.64 3.42
N ALA A 1035 -44.49 33.03 2.25
CA ALA A 1035 -44.01 31.65 2.11
C ALA A 1035 -42.47 31.54 2.24
N ILE A 1036 -41.95 31.87 3.42
CA ILE A 1036 -40.53 31.72 3.78
C ILE A 1036 -40.19 30.23 3.84
N LYS A 1037 -39.27 29.78 2.97
CA LYS A 1037 -38.86 28.36 2.86
C LYS A 1037 -37.58 28.05 3.62
N ARG A 1038 -36.65 29.01 3.70
CA ARG A 1038 -35.42 28.94 4.52
C ARG A 1038 -35.32 30.10 5.50
N LEU A 1039 -34.95 29.79 6.73
CA LEU A 1039 -34.66 30.75 7.79
C LEU A 1039 -33.23 30.56 8.26
N ILE A 1040 -32.51 31.66 8.44
CA ILE A 1040 -31.18 31.71 9.06
C ILE A 1040 -31.32 32.56 10.34
N LEU A 1041 -30.73 32.07 11.43
CA LEU A 1041 -30.69 32.71 12.75
C LEU A 1041 -29.27 32.66 13.32
N ALA A 1042 -28.80 33.77 13.88
CA ALA A 1042 -27.67 33.80 14.81
C ALA A 1042 -28.16 33.91 16.28
N ASP A 1043 -27.26 33.74 17.24
CA ASP A 1043 -27.56 33.74 18.68
C ASP A 1043 -27.57 35.14 19.31
N ASP A 1044 -27.05 36.14 18.60
CA ASP A 1044 -27.14 37.57 18.91
C ASP A 1044 -28.58 38.10 18.93
N VAL A 1045 -29.52 37.40 18.27
CA VAL A 1045 -30.97 37.68 18.29
C VAL A 1045 -31.60 37.24 19.61
N ALA A 1046 -31.18 37.92 20.68
CA ALA A 1046 -31.37 37.56 22.08
C ALA A 1046 -32.83 37.24 22.47
N HIS A 1047 -33.82 37.84 21.80
CA HIS A 1047 -35.23 37.60 22.12
C HIS A 1047 -35.80 36.28 21.55
N TRP A 1048 -35.22 35.76 20.45
CA TRP A 1048 -35.58 34.44 19.89
C TRP A 1048 -34.61 33.33 20.29
N ALA A 1049 -33.43 33.66 20.83
CA ALA A 1049 -32.50 32.71 21.45
C ALA A 1049 -33.12 31.88 22.62
N ILE A 1050 -34.25 32.35 23.18
CA ILE A 1050 -34.93 31.72 24.33
C ILE A 1050 -36.13 30.89 23.85
N GLY A 1051 -36.18 29.62 24.26
CA GLY A 1051 -37.00 28.57 23.63
C GLY A 1051 -38.53 28.72 23.55
N LYS A 1052 -39.15 29.72 24.21
CA LYS A 1052 -40.55 30.08 23.90
C LYS A 1052 -40.63 30.97 22.65
N GLY A 1053 -39.77 31.98 22.56
CA GLY A 1053 -39.72 32.92 21.43
C GLY A 1053 -39.46 32.20 20.11
N LEU A 1054 -38.51 31.26 20.09
CA LEU A 1054 -38.27 30.41 18.91
C LEU A 1054 -39.49 29.54 18.53
N ASN A 1055 -40.24 29.00 19.50
CA ASN A 1055 -41.42 28.18 19.20
C ASN A 1055 -42.58 29.02 18.63
N ASP A 1056 -42.82 30.20 19.19
CA ASP A 1056 -43.82 31.14 18.69
C ASP A 1056 -43.40 31.75 17.32
N LEU A 1057 -42.09 31.97 17.07
CA LEU A 1057 -41.55 32.32 15.76
C LEU A 1057 -41.77 31.22 14.72
N LEU A 1058 -41.41 29.98 15.01
CA LEU A 1058 -41.57 28.86 14.07
C LEU A 1058 -43.06 28.60 13.75
N ARG A 1059 -43.98 28.79 14.70
CA ARG A 1059 -45.44 28.76 14.44
C ARG A 1059 -45.89 29.85 13.48
N SER A 1060 -45.20 30.99 13.40
CA SER A 1060 -45.46 32.03 12.41
C SER A 1060 -44.89 31.73 11.01
N LEU A 1061 -44.22 30.58 10.82
CA LEU A 1061 -43.53 30.20 9.58
C LEU A 1061 -43.97 28.80 9.07
N PRO A 1062 -45.27 28.56 8.77
CA PRO A 1062 -45.78 27.22 8.44
C PRO A 1062 -45.23 26.64 7.12
N ALA A 1063 -44.65 27.47 6.23
CA ALA A 1063 -44.06 27.05 4.96
C ALA A 1063 -42.56 26.69 5.05
N LEU A 1064 -41.96 26.78 6.24
CA LEU A 1064 -40.53 26.60 6.45
C LEU A 1064 -40.10 25.13 6.35
N THR A 1065 -39.16 24.83 5.46
CA THR A 1065 -38.55 23.49 5.31
C THR A 1065 -37.05 23.47 5.60
N SER A 1066 -36.37 24.62 5.62
CA SER A 1066 -34.94 24.71 5.95
C SER A 1066 -34.69 25.69 7.10
N LEU A 1067 -33.95 25.26 8.12
CA LEU A 1067 -33.54 26.10 9.25
C LEU A 1067 -32.03 25.98 9.48
N GLU A 1068 -31.35 27.13 9.55
CA GLU A 1068 -29.92 27.21 9.84
C GLU A 1068 -29.68 28.11 11.04
N MET A 1069 -28.83 27.66 11.97
CA MET A 1069 -28.65 28.23 13.30
C MET A 1069 -27.17 28.36 13.62
N TYR A 1070 -26.67 29.60 13.67
CA TYR A 1070 -25.28 29.94 13.95
C TYR A 1070 -25.05 30.20 15.44
N PHE A 1071 -23.97 29.66 16.00
CA PHE A 1071 -23.49 29.81 17.39
C PHE A 1071 -24.39 29.29 18.53
N TYR A 1072 -25.65 28.94 18.23
CA TYR A 1072 -26.65 28.44 19.19
C TYR A 1072 -26.14 27.38 20.17
N LYS A 1073 -26.67 27.47 21.39
CA LYS A 1073 -26.40 26.52 22.47
C LYS A 1073 -27.30 25.28 22.34
N LEU A 1074 -26.71 24.14 21.97
CA LEU A 1074 -27.40 22.87 21.75
C LEU A 1074 -27.75 22.20 23.10
N ASP A 1075 -28.92 22.54 23.65
CA ASP A 1075 -29.44 22.00 24.91
C ASP A 1075 -30.88 21.46 24.82
N SER A 1076 -31.37 20.90 25.93
CA SER A 1076 -32.73 20.34 26.01
C SER A 1076 -33.87 21.36 25.96
N LYS A 1077 -33.60 22.67 26.06
CA LYS A 1077 -34.57 23.75 25.86
C LYS A 1077 -34.68 24.05 24.36
N LEU A 1078 -33.55 24.16 23.66
CA LEU A 1078 -33.52 24.32 22.20
C LEU A 1078 -34.26 23.17 21.51
N PHE A 1079 -33.96 21.92 21.88
CA PHE A 1079 -34.63 20.76 21.27
C PHE A 1079 -36.14 20.65 21.59
N LYS A 1080 -36.64 21.35 22.63
CA LYS A 1080 -38.08 21.50 22.88
C LYS A 1080 -38.69 22.63 22.06
N ALA A 1081 -37.96 23.73 21.89
CA ALA A 1081 -38.37 24.90 21.11
C ALA A 1081 -38.52 24.60 19.62
N LEU A 1082 -37.69 23.70 19.09
CA LEU A 1082 -37.75 23.24 17.70
C LEU A 1082 -38.92 22.29 17.41
N ALA A 1083 -39.65 21.81 18.42
CA ALA A 1083 -40.74 20.84 18.26
C ALA A 1083 -42.13 21.46 18.55
N PRO A 1084 -43.22 20.93 17.96
CA PRO A 1084 -44.58 21.32 18.36
C PRO A 1084 -44.86 20.96 19.83
N LEU A 1085 -45.19 21.96 20.65
CA LEU A 1085 -45.53 21.78 22.06
C LEU A 1085 -46.94 21.18 22.23
N SER A 1086 -47.06 20.22 23.16
CA SER A 1086 -48.26 19.41 23.42
C SER A 1086 -49.55 20.21 23.64
N ASP A 1087 -49.43 21.37 24.27
CA ASP A 1087 -50.56 22.18 24.77
C ASP A 1087 -51.17 23.10 23.68
N ARG A 1088 -50.64 23.04 22.45
CA ARG A 1088 -51.05 23.85 21.29
C ARG A 1088 -50.90 23.05 19.99
N GLN A 1089 -51.70 21.99 19.83
CA GLN A 1089 -51.68 21.14 18.63
C GLN A 1089 -52.49 21.74 17.46
N ASP A 1090 -53.45 22.62 17.75
CA ASP A 1090 -54.38 23.20 16.77
C ASP A 1090 -53.73 24.31 15.90
N ILE A 1091 -52.51 24.72 16.24
CA ILE A 1091 -51.75 25.74 15.52
C ILE A 1091 -50.67 25.04 14.66
N PRO A 1092 -50.64 25.25 13.33
CA PRO A 1092 -49.64 24.67 12.45
C PRO A 1092 -48.19 24.92 12.91
N PHE A 1093 -47.33 23.95 12.64
CA PHE A 1093 -45.90 24.00 12.95
C PHE A 1093 -45.09 23.46 11.75
N PRO A 1094 -43.95 24.08 11.39
CA PRO A 1094 -43.20 23.72 10.18
C PRO A 1094 -42.63 22.29 10.19
N LYS A 1095 -42.51 21.75 8.98
CA LYS A 1095 -41.90 20.43 8.70
C LYS A 1095 -40.53 20.64 8.07
N LEU A 1096 -39.52 20.74 8.93
CA LEU A 1096 -38.13 20.88 8.50
C LEU A 1096 -37.64 19.61 7.78
N GLU A 1097 -37.05 19.80 6.61
CA GLU A 1097 -36.36 18.82 5.79
C GLU A 1097 -34.83 19.01 5.88
N VAL A 1098 -34.39 20.26 6.09
CA VAL A 1098 -32.99 20.63 6.30
C VAL A 1098 -32.86 21.34 7.65
N LEU A 1099 -31.89 20.92 8.46
CA LEU A 1099 -31.54 21.56 9.73
C LEU A 1099 -30.02 21.64 9.85
N GLU A 1100 -29.47 22.84 9.95
CA GLU A 1100 -28.02 23.05 10.08
C GLU A 1100 -27.70 23.83 11.36
N PHE A 1101 -26.84 23.27 12.20
CA PHE A 1101 -26.26 23.95 13.36
C PHE A 1101 -24.79 24.25 13.05
N ARG A 1102 -24.44 25.53 13.05
CA ARG A 1102 -23.12 26.05 12.67
C ARG A 1102 -22.45 26.71 13.86
N GLY A 1103 -21.13 26.55 14.01
CA GLY A 1103 -20.33 27.15 15.11
C GLY A 1103 -20.89 26.91 16.52
N SER A 1104 -21.71 25.88 16.71
CA SER A 1104 -22.63 25.80 17.85
C SER A 1104 -21.97 25.23 19.11
N THR A 1105 -22.41 25.67 20.28
CA THR A 1105 -21.86 25.21 21.57
C THR A 1105 -22.72 24.08 22.15
N ILE A 1106 -22.10 22.99 22.61
CA ILE A 1106 -22.83 21.81 23.10
C ILE A 1106 -22.66 21.69 24.62
N GLN A 1107 -23.77 21.80 25.37
CA GLN A 1107 -23.76 21.66 26.83
C GLN A 1107 -24.66 20.49 27.27
N GLY A 1108 -24.03 19.34 27.54
CA GLY A 1108 -24.71 18.12 27.96
C GLY A 1108 -24.93 17.12 26.82
N SER A 1109 -26.09 16.47 26.80
CA SER A 1109 -26.35 15.32 25.92
C SER A 1109 -27.24 15.68 24.72
N ILE A 1110 -26.74 15.41 23.51
CA ILE A 1110 -27.49 15.51 22.24
C ILE A 1110 -28.59 14.44 22.03
N THR A 1111 -29.02 13.75 23.09
CA THR A 1111 -30.09 12.72 23.06
C THR A 1111 -31.47 13.26 22.63
N GLY A 1112 -31.63 14.59 22.53
CA GLY A 1112 -32.81 15.23 21.93
C GLY A 1112 -32.82 15.21 20.39
N LEU A 1113 -31.67 15.26 19.72
CA LEU A 1113 -31.60 15.36 18.25
C LEU A 1113 -32.20 14.14 17.52
N PRO A 1114 -31.91 12.88 17.89
CA PRO A 1114 -32.61 11.73 17.34
C PRO A 1114 -34.14 11.83 17.45
N ARG A 1115 -34.66 12.41 18.55
CA ARG A 1115 -36.10 12.58 18.74
C ARG A 1115 -36.69 13.66 17.81
N LEU A 1116 -35.96 14.72 17.48
CA LEU A 1116 -36.39 15.73 16.51
C LEU A 1116 -36.60 15.15 15.11
N THR A 1117 -35.75 14.20 14.68
CA THR A 1117 -35.94 13.49 13.39
C THR A 1117 -37.21 12.62 13.34
N THR A 1118 -37.87 12.37 14.47
CA THR A 1118 -39.21 11.72 14.53
C THR A 1118 -40.37 12.73 14.51
N LYS A 1119 -40.08 14.04 14.51
CA LYS A 1119 -41.06 15.14 14.49
C LYS A 1119 -41.03 15.96 13.20
N HIS A 1120 -39.90 15.97 12.50
CA HIS A 1120 -39.71 16.63 11.22
C HIS A 1120 -39.05 15.67 10.22
N PRO A 1121 -39.40 15.71 8.92
CA PRO A 1121 -38.87 14.82 7.89
C PRO A 1121 -37.43 15.20 7.47
N ILE A 1122 -36.50 15.22 8.42
CA ILE A 1122 -35.11 15.66 8.23
C ILE A 1122 -34.39 14.74 7.23
N GLN A 1123 -34.15 15.26 6.03
CA GLN A 1123 -33.33 14.63 4.99
C GLN A 1123 -31.84 14.97 5.20
N ARG A 1124 -31.56 16.20 5.65
CA ARG A 1124 -30.21 16.75 5.82
C ARG A 1124 -30.02 17.36 7.20
N LEU A 1125 -28.94 16.98 7.87
CA LEU A 1125 -28.57 17.48 9.20
C LEU A 1125 -27.07 17.78 9.28
N VAL A 1126 -26.71 19.04 9.51
CA VAL A 1126 -25.33 19.46 9.78
C VAL A 1126 -25.18 19.80 11.27
N LEU A 1127 -24.11 19.28 11.88
CA LEU A 1127 -23.69 19.57 13.25
C LEU A 1127 -22.24 20.04 13.26
N GLY A 1128 -22.05 21.37 13.28
CA GLY A 1128 -20.77 22.04 13.47
C GLY A 1128 -20.56 22.48 14.91
N GLN A 1129 -19.49 22.00 15.54
CA GLN A 1129 -19.10 22.38 16.91
C GLN A 1129 -17.97 23.42 16.89
N SER A 1130 -18.19 24.56 17.58
CA SER A 1130 -17.15 25.57 17.83
C SER A 1130 -16.21 25.15 18.97
N THR A 1131 -14.94 25.55 18.87
CA THR A 1131 -13.89 25.34 19.88
C THR A 1131 -13.62 26.55 20.78
N SER A 1132 -14.21 27.71 20.51
CA SER A 1132 -13.86 28.97 21.21
C SER A 1132 -14.64 29.15 22.53
N PRO A 1133 -13.99 29.49 23.66
CA PRO A 1133 -14.64 29.63 24.97
C PRO A 1133 -15.35 30.98 25.13
N LEU A 1134 -16.51 31.14 24.49
CA LEU A 1134 -17.40 32.29 24.69
C LEU A 1134 -18.21 32.13 25.99
N GLY A 1135 -17.79 32.85 27.04
CA GLY A 1135 -18.49 32.96 28.32
C GLY A 1135 -17.82 32.21 29.48
N SER A 1136 -17.92 32.77 30.69
CA SER A 1136 -17.14 32.37 31.88
C SER A 1136 -17.55 31.05 32.55
N ASP A 1137 -18.68 30.45 32.17
CA ASP A 1137 -19.34 29.41 32.97
C ASP A 1137 -19.57 28.08 32.22
N GLY A 1138 -18.48 27.33 32.05
CA GLY A 1138 -18.52 25.88 31.79
C GLY A 1138 -17.47 25.37 30.80
N GLN A 1139 -16.83 24.25 31.13
CA GLN A 1139 -15.99 23.51 30.17
C GLN A 1139 -16.86 22.96 29.03
N VAL A 1140 -16.59 23.40 27.80
CA VAL A 1140 -17.17 22.79 26.59
C VAL A 1140 -16.48 21.45 26.35
N VAL A 1141 -17.25 20.36 26.46
CA VAL A 1141 -16.75 19.01 26.18
C VAL A 1141 -16.92 18.73 24.68
N PRO A 1142 -15.84 18.37 23.93
CA PRO A 1142 -15.96 17.96 22.54
C PRO A 1142 -16.76 16.66 22.42
N ILE A 1143 -17.70 16.58 21.46
CA ILE A 1143 -18.38 15.32 21.18
C ILE A 1143 -17.48 14.40 20.33
N ASP A 1144 -17.18 13.21 20.86
CA ASP A 1144 -16.48 12.16 20.12
C ASP A 1144 -17.33 11.72 18.91
N LYS A 1145 -16.70 11.57 17.73
CA LYS A 1145 -17.30 10.96 16.53
C LYS A 1145 -17.88 9.56 16.80
N LYS A 1146 -17.45 8.90 17.89
CA LYS A 1146 -17.96 7.62 18.38
C LYS A 1146 -19.21 7.72 19.25
N ASP A 1147 -19.76 8.90 19.58
CA ASP A 1147 -20.98 9.00 20.36
C ASP A 1147 -22.15 8.24 19.72
N LYS A 1148 -22.98 7.61 20.56
CA LYS A 1148 -24.07 6.74 20.11
C LYS A 1148 -25.15 7.48 19.32
N ASN A 1149 -25.38 8.77 19.62
CA ASN A 1149 -26.36 9.59 18.93
C ASN A 1149 -25.79 10.10 17.60
N VAL A 1150 -24.50 10.47 17.54
CA VAL A 1150 -23.80 10.80 16.28
C VAL A 1150 -23.82 9.61 15.32
N ARG A 1151 -23.53 8.39 15.80
CA ARG A 1151 -23.67 7.17 15.00
C ARG A 1151 -25.10 6.90 14.57
N TRP A 1152 -26.08 7.14 15.45
CA TRP A 1152 -27.49 6.98 15.10
C TRP A 1152 -27.91 7.93 13.99
N LEU A 1153 -27.59 9.22 14.11
CA LEU A 1153 -27.90 10.24 13.10
C LEU A 1153 -27.24 9.91 11.75
N LYS A 1154 -25.95 9.53 11.74
CA LYS A 1154 -25.25 9.09 10.53
C LYS A 1154 -25.91 7.89 9.82
N ASN A 1155 -26.63 7.05 10.55
CA ASN A 1155 -27.27 5.85 10.01
C ASN A 1155 -28.76 6.05 9.68
N ASN A 1156 -29.39 7.17 10.08
CA ASN A 1156 -30.84 7.39 9.95
C ASN A 1156 -31.22 8.71 9.25
N VAL A 1157 -30.28 9.63 9.01
CA VAL A 1157 -30.45 10.85 8.20
C VAL A 1157 -29.61 10.73 6.94
N ALA A 1158 -30.21 10.98 5.77
CA ALA A 1158 -29.58 10.71 4.47
C ALA A 1158 -28.33 11.58 4.22
N GLU A 1159 -28.41 12.88 4.46
CA GLU A 1159 -27.29 13.82 4.40
C GLU A 1159 -26.88 14.28 5.80
N PHE A 1160 -26.25 13.39 6.58
CA PHE A 1160 -25.66 13.75 7.87
C PHE A 1160 -24.20 14.20 7.76
N GLN A 1161 -23.88 15.40 8.25
CA GLN A 1161 -22.51 15.90 8.38
C GLN A 1161 -22.19 16.31 9.83
N PHE A 1162 -20.99 15.96 10.30
CA PHE A 1162 -20.48 16.33 11.62
C PHE A 1162 -19.11 16.99 11.47
N ILE A 1163 -19.05 18.29 11.77
CA ILE A 1163 -17.89 19.16 11.58
C ILE A 1163 -17.31 19.47 12.96
N LEU A 1164 -16.07 19.03 13.20
CA LEU A 1164 -15.28 19.47 14.35
C LEU A 1164 -14.52 20.73 13.93
N HIS A 1165 -14.44 21.72 14.81
CA HIS A 1165 -13.81 23.01 14.54
C HIS A 1165 -14.52 23.78 13.42
N ASP A 1166 -15.84 23.93 13.54
CA ASP A 1166 -16.66 24.70 12.61
C ASP A 1166 -16.49 26.21 12.87
N GLU A 1167 -15.29 26.71 12.59
CA GLU A 1167 -14.89 28.11 12.81
C GLU A 1167 -15.30 29.03 11.63
N ASN A 1168 -15.69 28.44 10.48
CA ASN A 1168 -16.29 29.12 9.32
C ASN A 1168 -17.77 29.52 9.56
N ALA A 1169 -18.11 29.90 10.79
CA ALA A 1169 -19.49 30.17 11.23
C ALA A 1169 -19.89 31.65 11.10
N SER A 1170 -19.08 32.51 10.45
CA SER A 1170 -19.54 33.83 10.03
C SER A 1170 -20.62 33.70 8.94
N GLY A 1171 -21.84 34.12 9.26
CA GLY A 1171 -22.99 33.95 8.37
C GLY A 1171 -22.88 34.78 7.08
N CYS A 1172 -23.05 34.10 5.94
CA CYS A 1172 -23.41 34.53 4.56
C CYS A 1172 -22.78 35.77 3.87
N SER A 1173 -22.30 36.78 4.59
CA SER A 1173 -21.93 38.10 4.06
C SER A 1173 -20.76 38.05 3.06
N ASP A 1174 -19.64 37.38 3.39
CA ASP A 1174 -18.43 37.37 2.54
C ASP A 1174 -18.59 36.72 1.15
N MET A 1175 -19.72 36.04 0.85
CA MET A 1175 -19.99 35.44 -0.47
C MET A 1175 -20.23 36.45 -1.62
N LEU A 1176 -19.93 37.74 -1.44
CA LEU A 1176 -20.01 38.74 -2.52
C LEU A 1176 -18.78 38.69 -3.45
N TRP A 1177 -17.69 38.06 -3.01
CA TRP A 1177 -16.36 38.12 -3.63
C TRP A 1177 -15.75 36.74 -3.93
N GLN A 1178 -16.58 35.78 -4.34
CA GLN A 1178 -16.11 34.52 -4.94
C GLN A 1178 -15.93 34.70 -6.46
N LEU A 1179 -14.88 34.07 -7.02
CA LEU A 1179 -14.43 34.20 -8.42
C LEU A 1179 -14.67 32.93 -9.24
#